data_AF-A0A2D6HEF3-F1
#
_entry.id   AF-A0A2D6HEF3-F1
#
_cell.length_a   1.000
_cell.length_b   1.000
_cell.length_c   1.000
_cell.angle_alpha   90.00
_cell.angle_beta   90.00
_cell.angle_gamma   90.00
#
_symmetry.space_group_name_H-M   'P 1'
#
loop_
_entity.id
_entity.type
_entity.pdbx_description
1 polymer ?
#
loop_
_entity_poly.entity_id
_entity_poly.type
_entity_poly.pdbx_seq_one_letter_code
_entity_poly.pdbx_strand_id
1 'polypeptide(L)'
;MKRLPTLLLVLCPFLSPARAWAGQASPEAYAPPLAEGTERTWIGPEFWGDRVGDWRLADGRIECVESGDRRPVRALHLLTATLADRPGSFRVAVRLGALAPAPGGEDTWAGFLIGAGGTGIDYRLTALCHHRPAPDGGILCVVDGRGQAVFRDFEHNVQPGHWGIAGPLAPDEVGEIAADDREGYGFGGRDFRPVDLVLSGAPSAGGYRLSLLVLDASSGALLSLAGLDGIDPRLVEGNVALASHRGPGDASEAFWFRDWSLEGDKLERHPERAHGPILATQYTLSGGTLKMAVQLPPLGADDPRTALLEVPDGEGGWREAARAECDPDAFNALLRVEGWDAREDVPYRVRVELRRGPQAFEESLWEGVVRAEPGAERPFVLAAFTGNKHFTGGIRWNGEGVWFPHTDLVRAVAAHDPDLLFFSGDQLYEGDLTGAQRSPADAARLDYLDKWYRWCWAFGDLARDRPCITIPDDHDVYHGNIWGAGGRHAKRQDDGGYRMPARFVRMVERTQTSHLPDAADPRPVEQGIGVYFTNLRYAGIDFAILEDRKFKSSPTVLVPDGDCRNGWFHAPGFDPAESADVPGAVLLGERQLAFLREWGTDWSGGTWMKVVLSQTIFANVATLPAAAKSDGVVPSLVIPEPGEYPSGDHLAADGDSNGWPQTGRNRALRELRRAFALHVAGDQHLASLVHYGVEEWDDAGWALCVPSVANTFPRRWFPPQPGLEREAGAPAYTGRFRDGFGNRITVHAVSNPVRSGHTPAALHDRAPGYGIVRLDPRTREITLECWPRWVDPTASDAACYPGWPRTVHQLDNYARSAAAWLPELRFRGGEGAVVGVIDAESGEPLYTLRVPGETFRPWTFRAGPHRLRVVSPDGSLTRELELEARPTAEGSVDISF
;
A
#
# COMPACT_ATOMS: atom_id res chain seq x y z
N MET A 1 -89.64 -20.54 -4.35
CA MET A 1 -89.28 -19.65 -5.47
C MET A 1 -87.87 -19.13 -5.24
N LYS A 2 -86.98 -19.26 -6.25
CA LYS A 2 -85.63 -18.64 -6.44
C LYS A 2 -84.57 -19.01 -5.37
N ARG A 3 -83.71 -20.04 -5.51
CA ARG A 3 -82.54 -20.28 -6.42
C ARG A 3 -81.57 -19.08 -6.54
N LEU A 4 -80.50 -19.13 -5.73
CA LEU A 4 -79.23 -18.41 -5.93
C LEU A 4 -78.38 -19.14 -7.01
N PRO A 5 -77.64 -18.43 -7.88
CA PRO A 5 -76.68 -19.05 -8.78
C PRO A 5 -75.25 -19.04 -8.19
N THR A 6 -74.58 -20.16 -8.41
CA THR A 6 -73.15 -20.42 -8.30
C THR A 6 -72.36 -19.48 -9.22
N LEU A 7 -71.39 -18.73 -8.69
CA LEU A 7 -70.42 -17.98 -9.48
C LEU A 7 -69.17 -18.85 -9.66
N LEU A 8 -68.92 -19.22 -10.92
CA LEU A 8 -67.75 -19.93 -11.40
C LEU A 8 -66.52 -19.02 -11.27
N LEU A 9 -65.51 -19.42 -10.50
CA LEU A 9 -64.18 -18.79 -10.53
C LEU A 9 -63.51 -19.17 -11.85
N VAL A 10 -63.34 -18.20 -12.74
CA VAL A 10 -62.47 -18.31 -13.92
C VAL A 10 -61.03 -18.13 -13.44
N LEU A 11 -60.27 -19.22 -13.42
CA LEU A 11 -58.81 -19.22 -13.26
C LEU A 11 -58.19 -18.56 -14.50
N CYS A 12 -57.64 -17.36 -14.34
CA CYS A 12 -56.77 -16.72 -15.34
C CYS A 12 -55.41 -17.46 -15.43
N PRO A 13 -54.90 -17.78 -16.62
CA PRO A 13 -53.61 -18.44 -16.80
C PRO A 13 -52.51 -17.41 -17.10
N PHE A 14 -51.94 -16.77 -16.07
CA PHE A 14 -50.75 -15.90 -16.23
C PHE A 14 -49.74 -16.03 -15.08
N LEU A 15 -49.54 -17.24 -14.55
CA LEU A 15 -48.52 -17.57 -13.54
C LEU A 15 -47.45 -18.54 -14.09
N SER A 16 -46.96 -18.28 -15.31
CA SER A 16 -46.23 -19.29 -16.10
C SER A 16 -44.69 -19.17 -16.24
N PRO A 17 -43.93 -18.32 -15.51
CA PRO A 17 -42.48 -18.54 -15.41
C PRO A 17 -42.09 -19.42 -14.21
N ALA A 18 -42.77 -19.28 -13.07
CA ALA A 18 -42.37 -19.94 -11.81
C ALA A 18 -42.54 -21.47 -11.78
N ARG A 19 -43.30 -22.05 -12.73
CA ARG A 19 -43.46 -23.52 -12.86
C ARG A 19 -42.60 -24.16 -13.94
N ALA A 20 -41.89 -23.39 -14.76
CA ALA A 20 -41.10 -23.94 -15.87
C ALA A 20 -39.78 -24.60 -15.42
N TRP A 21 -39.41 -24.47 -14.15
CA TRP A 21 -38.15 -24.97 -13.59
C TRP A 21 -38.18 -26.40 -13.03
N ALA A 22 -39.24 -27.16 -13.30
CA ALA A 22 -39.39 -28.53 -12.79
C ALA A 22 -38.98 -29.65 -13.78
N GLY A 23 -38.35 -29.33 -14.92
CA GLY A 23 -38.27 -30.26 -16.06
C GLY A 23 -36.91 -30.49 -16.72
N GLN A 24 -35.86 -29.77 -16.35
CA GLN A 24 -34.49 -30.03 -16.84
C GLN A 24 -33.60 -30.27 -15.63
N ALA A 25 -32.70 -31.27 -15.72
CA ALA A 25 -31.70 -31.51 -14.70
C ALA A 25 -30.97 -30.20 -14.43
N SER A 26 -31.28 -29.57 -13.30
CA SER A 26 -30.68 -28.32 -12.89
C SER A 26 -29.20 -28.59 -12.66
N PRO A 27 -28.27 -27.73 -13.13
CA PRO A 27 -26.93 -27.72 -12.56
C PRO A 27 -27.08 -27.60 -11.03
N GLU A 28 -26.32 -28.43 -10.30
CA GLU A 28 -26.40 -28.51 -8.83
C GLU A 28 -26.24 -27.11 -8.20
N ALA A 29 -27.11 -26.77 -7.25
CA ALA A 29 -27.09 -25.46 -6.62
C ALA A 29 -25.77 -25.24 -5.86
N TYR A 30 -25.11 -24.11 -6.13
CA TYR A 30 -23.92 -23.71 -5.40
C TYR A 30 -24.31 -23.00 -4.10
N ALA A 31 -23.94 -23.59 -2.97
CA ALA A 31 -23.90 -22.90 -1.68
C ALA A 31 -22.45 -22.55 -1.34
N PRO A 32 -22.11 -21.25 -1.19
CA PRO A 32 -20.80 -20.86 -0.66
C PRO A 32 -20.56 -21.51 0.71
N PRO A 33 -19.39 -22.14 0.94
CA PRO A 33 -19.13 -22.82 2.19
C PRO A 33 -19.07 -21.82 3.36
N LEU A 34 -19.76 -22.15 4.45
CA LEU A 34 -19.74 -21.39 5.70
C LEU A 34 -19.35 -22.31 6.85
N ALA A 35 -18.47 -21.83 7.72
CA ALA A 35 -18.03 -22.60 8.87
C ALA A 35 -19.13 -22.64 9.94
N GLU A 36 -19.70 -23.82 10.19
CA GLU A 36 -20.70 -23.98 11.24
C GLU A 36 -20.07 -23.90 12.63
N GLY A 37 -20.83 -23.43 13.63
CA GLY A 37 -20.39 -23.38 15.03
C GLY A 37 -19.08 -22.62 15.25
N THR A 38 -18.78 -21.64 14.40
CA THR A 38 -17.58 -20.80 14.44
C THR A 38 -17.99 -19.34 14.60
N GLU A 39 -17.30 -18.62 15.48
CA GLU A 39 -17.45 -17.17 15.64
C GLU A 39 -16.16 -16.47 15.18
N ARG A 40 -16.27 -15.63 14.14
CA ARG A 40 -15.10 -14.96 13.53
C ARG A 40 -15.51 -13.67 12.83
N THR A 41 -14.67 -12.64 12.89
CA THR A 41 -14.88 -11.40 12.11
C THR A 41 -14.69 -11.64 10.60
N TRP A 42 -13.61 -12.31 10.20
CA TRP A 42 -13.43 -12.72 8.81
C TRP A 42 -14.34 -13.90 8.43
N ILE A 43 -15.17 -13.75 7.40
CA ILE A 43 -16.18 -14.76 7.06
C ILE A 43 -15.56 -16.04 6.48
N GLY A 44 -14.61 -15.90 5.56
CA GLY A 44 -13.98 -17.02 4.87
C GLY A 44 -13.33 -16.58 3.56
N PRO A 45 -12.51 -17.45 2.93
CA PRO A 45 -11.73 -17.08 1.75
C PRO A 45 -12.59 -16.88 0.49
N GLU A 46 -13.83 -17.34 0.51
CA GLU A 46 -14.77 -17.18 -0.59
C GLU A 46 -15.38 -15.77 -0.63
N PHE A 47 -15.15 -14.95 0.40
CA PHE A 47 -15.84 -13.68 0.59
C PHE A 47 -14.87 -12.51 0.77
N TRP A 48 -15.35 -11.32 0.39
CA TRP A 48 -14.71 -10.06 0.74
C TRP A 48 -15.76 -9.09 1.28
N GLY A 49 -15.54 -8.57 2.49
CA GLY A 49 -16.48 -7.67 3.15
C GLY A 49 -15.92 -6.26 3.24
N ASP A 50 -16.68 -5.28 2.75
CA ASP A 50 -16.31 -3.86 2.88
C ASP A 50 -17.13 -3.20 3.99
N ARG A 51 -16.59 -3.02 5.19
CA ARG A 51 -15.22 -3.38 5.66
C ARG A 51 -15.21 -4.72 6.40
N VAL A 52 -14.04 -5.35 6.52
CA VAL A 52 -13.93 -6.66 7.21
C VAL A 52 -14.51 -6.63 8.64
N GLY A 53 -14.36 -5.51 9.34
CA GLY A 53 -14.88 -5.32 10.71
C GLY A 53 -16.38 -5.05 10.80
N ASP A 54 -17.07 -4.84 9.68
CA ASP A 54 -18.52 -4.59 9.64
C ASP A 54 -19.32 -5.90 9.53
N TRP A 55 -18.62 -7.04 9.40
CA TRP A 55 -19.18 -8.38 9.26
C TRP A 55 -18.67 -9.33 10.35
N ARG A 56 -19.47 -10.33 10.72
CA ARG A 56 -19.01 -11.50 11.48
C ARG A 56 -19.77 -12.75 11.09
N LEU A 57 -19.10 -13.89 11.23
CA LEU A 57 -19.72 -15.21 11.25
C LEU A 57 -20.12 -15.51 12.69
N ALA A 58 -21.38 -15.88 12.92
CA ALA A 58 -21.90 -16.30 14.22
C ALA A 58 -23.08 -17.26 14.04
N ASP A 59 -23.08 -18.39 14.74
CA ASP A 59 -24.17 -19.39 14.72
C ASP A 59 -24.59 -19.85 13.30
N GLY A 60 -23.61 -20.03 12.40
CA GLY A 60 -23.88 -20.40 11.00
C GLY A 60 -24.55 -19.29 10.19
N ARG A 61 -24.54 -18.06 10.69
CA ARG A 61 -25.05 -16.85 10.02
C ARG A 61 -23.90 -15.91 9.69
N ILE A 62 -24.03 -15.25 8.56
CA ILE A 62 -23.28 -14.05 8.23
C ILE A 62 -24.05 -12.87 8.82
N GLU A 63 -23.42 -12.06 9.67
CA GLU A 63 -24.05 -10.95 10.37
C GLU A 63 -23.38 -9.63 9.99
N CYS A 64 -24.16 -8.65 9.54
CA CYS A 64 -23.73 -7.27 9.36
C CYS A 64 -23.96 -6.51 10.67
N VAL A 65 -22.87 -6.16 11.36
CA VAL A 65 -22.91 -5.51 12.68
C VAL A 65 -22.84 -3.98 12.61
N GLU A 66 -22.80 -3.41 11.40
CA GLU A 66 -22.85 -1.97 11.15
C GLU A 66 -24.24 -1.57 10.64
N SER A 67 -24.87 -0.61 11.31
CA SER A 67 -26.20 -0.08 10.95
C SER A 67 -26.23 1.45 10.81
N GLY A 68 -25.09 2.12 11.00
CA GLY A 68 -25.00 3.58 11.09
C GLY A 68 -25.29 4.31 9.77
N ASP A 69 -25.92 5.47 9.90
CA ASP A 69 -26.23 6.41 8.80
C ASP A 69 -25.00 6.94 8.06
N ARG A 70 -23.84 6.95 8.71
CA ARG A 70 -22.55 7.37 8.13
C ARG A 70 -21.86 6.28 7.32
N ARG A 71 -22.39 5.05 7.38
CA ARG A 71 -21.85 3.82 6.81
C ARG A 71 -22.95 2.97 6.15
N PRO A 72 -23.80 3.57 5.30
CA PRO A 72 -24.87 2.85 4.63
C PRO A 72 -24.32 1.83 3.63
N VAL A 73 -25.21 0.93 3.18
CA VAL A 73 -24.99 -0.05 2.11
C VAL A 73 -23.68 -0.84 2.29
N ARG A 74 -23.69 -1.78 3.22
CA ARG A 74 -22.59 -2.75 3.39
C ARG A 74 -22.76 -3.89 2.42
N ALA A 75 -21.65 -4.30 1.82
CA ALA A 75 -21.60 -5.42 0.89
C ALA A 75 -20.63 -6.50 1.40
N LEU A 76 -21.06 -7.76 1.26
CA LEU A 76 -20.20 -8.93 1.36
C LEU A 76 -20.21 -9.64 0.01
N HIS A 77 -19.14 -9.46 -0.74
CA HIS A 77 -18.96 -9.96 -2.09
C HIS A 77 -18.56 -11.44 -2.09
N LEU A 78 -19.14 -12.22 -3.01
CA LEU A 78 -18.70 -13.58 -3.28
C LEU A 78 -17.59 -13.57 -4.33
N LEU A 79 -16.39 -13.98 -3.96
CA LEU A 79 -15.24 -14.00 -4.87
C LEU A 79 -15.29 -15.18 -5.84
N THR A 80 -15.87 -16.30 -5.39
CA THR A 80 -15.75 -17.61 -6.04
C THR A 80 -16.89 -17.97 -6.99
N ALA A 81 -17.82 -17.05 -7.23
CA ALA A 81 -18.83 -17.19 -8.27
C ALA A 81 -19.37 -15.84 -8.74
N THR A 82 -19.77 -15.79 -10.00
CA THR A 82 -20.31 -14.59 -10.67
C THR A 82 -21.46 -14.97 -11.61
N LEU A 83 -22.18 -13.98 -12.11
CA LEU A 83 -23.08 -14.12 -13.24
C LEU A 83 -22.29 -13.83 -14.53
N ALA A 84 -22.31 -14.75 -15.49
CA ALA A 84 -21.51 -14.66 -16.70
C ALA A 84 -22.09 -13.69 -17.75
N ASP A 85 -21.22 -13.11 -18.58
CA ASP A 85 -21.56 -12.42 -19.83
C ASP A 85 -21.94 -13.43 -20.93
N ARG A 86 -23.07 -14.09 -20.71
CA ARG A 86 -23.78 -14.89 -21.70
C ARG A 86 -25.27 -14.92 -21.38
N PRO A 87 -26.15 -15.08 -22.39
CA PRO A 87 -27.56 -15.37 -22.14
C PRO A 87 -27.70 -16.62 -21.29
N GLY A 88 -28.63 -16.58 -20.35
CA GLY A 88 -28.84 -17.66 -19.39
C GLY A 88 -29.74 -17.20 -18.26
N SER A 89 -30.33 -18.15 -17.57
CA SER A 89 -31.12 -17.96 -16.36
C SER A 89 -30.28 -18.10 -15.10
N PHE A 90 -30.71 -17.45 -14.03
CA PHE A 90 -30.15 -17.63 -12.71
C PHE A 90 -31.21 -17.53 -11.63
N ARG A 91 -30.92 -18.15 -10.48
CA ARG A 91 -31.65 -17.96 -9.23
C ARG A 91 -30.65 -17.82 -8.10
N VAL A 92 -30.88 -16.82 -7.25
CA VAL A 92 -30.13 -16.58 -6.02
C VAL A 92 -31.12 -16.58 -4.87
N ALA A 93 -30.84 -17.31 -3.81
CA ALA A 93 -31.69 -17.39 -2.64
C ALA A 93 -30.90 -17.24 -1.35
N VAL A 94 -31.47 -16.56 -0.36
CA VAL A 94 -30.90 -16.43 0.99
C VAL A 94 -32.02 -16.31 1.98
N ARG A 95 -31.80 -16.84 3.19
CA ARG A 95 -32.65 -16.54 4.33
C ARG A 95 -32.04 -15.41 5.14
N LEU A 96 -32.83 -14.40 5.46
CA LEU A 96 -32.34 -13.25 6.22
C LEU A 96 -33.31 -12.81 7.30
N GLY A 97 -32.80 -12.04 8.26
CA GLY A 97 -33.58 -11.42 9.33
C GLY A 97 -32.83 -10.28 9.99
N ALA A 98 -33.52 -9.48 10.79
CA ALA A 98 -32.90 -8.43 11.60
C ALA A 98 -32.20 -9.05 12.82
N LEU A 99 -31.04 -8.49 13.20
CA LEU A 99 -30.35 -8.86 14.44
C LEU A 99 -31.14 -8.40 15.67
N ALA A 100 -31.73 -7.20 15.59
CA ALA A 100 -32.70 -6.69 16.55
C ALA A 100 -34.06 -6.48 15.85
N PRO A 101 -35.05 -7.39 16.05
CA PRO A 101 -36.37 -7.23 15.47
C PRO A 101 -37.08 -5.98 15.98
N ALA A 102 -37.47 -5.12 15.06
CA ALA A 102 -38.28 -3.92 15.29
C ALA A 102 -39.05 -3.58 14.00
N PRO A 103 -40.05 -2.68 14.06
CA PRO A 103 -40.65 -2.12 12.85
C PRO A 103 -39.59 -1.38 12.02
N GLY A 104 -39.56 -1.63 10.71
CA GLY A 104 -38.65 -0.97 9.78
C GLY A 104 -39.39 -0.06 8.77
N GLY A 105 -38.68 0.91 8.22
CA GLY A 105 -39.16 1.79 7.15
C GLY A 105 -38.62 1.41 5.77
N GLU A 106 -38.90 2.25 4.76
CA GLU A 106 -38.39 2.07 3.39
C GLU A 106 -36.86 2.22 3.30
N ASP A 107 -36.29 2.97 4.23
CA ASP A 107 -34.85 3.33 4.34
C ASP A 107 -34.06 2.32 5.19
N THR A 108 -34.63 1.14 5.40
CA THR A 108 -34.01 -0.02 6.05
C THR A 108 -34.20 -1.19 5.12
N TRP A 109 -33.15 -1.89 4.71
CA TRP A 109 -33.30 -2.99 3.76
C TRP A 109 -32.09 -3.94 3.73
N ALA A 110 -32.32 -5.17 3.27
CA ALA A 110 -31.29 -6.18 3.06
C ALA A 110 -31.63 -7.10 1.89
N GLY A 111 -30.62 -7.69 1.26
CA GLY A 111 -30.82 -8.62 0.15
C GLY A 111 -29.55 -8.81 -0.66
N PHE A 112 -29.67 -8.64 -1.97
CA PHE A 112 -28.57 -8.85 -2.92
C PHE A 112 -28.13 -7.54 -3.58
N LEU A 113 -26.85 -7.43 -3.87
CA LEU A 113 -26.31 -6.57 -4.92
C LEU A 113 -25.88 -7.50 -6.07
N ILE A 114 -26.41 -7.28 -7.26
CA ILE A 114 -26.03 -8.02 -8.48
C ILE A 114 -25.63 -7.03 -9.56
N GLY A 115 -24.90 -7.47 -10.57
CA GLY A 115 -24.52 -6.57 -11.66
C GLY A 115 -23.34 -5.67 -11.32
N ALA A 116 -22.74 -5.81 -10.13
CA ALA A 116 -21.59 -5.02 -9.75
C ALA A 116 -20.37 -5.48 -10.55
N GLY A 117 -19.65 -4.53 -11.14
CA GLY A 117 -18.59 -4.78 -12.10
C GLY A 117 -19.15 -5.30 -13.43
N GLY A 118 -18.41 -6.22 -14.05
CA GLY A 118 -18.76 -6.78 -15.35
C GLY A 118 -17.56 -7.42 -16.03
N THR A 119 -17.76 -7.93 -17.23
CA THR A 119 -16.67 -8.57 -17.99
C THR A 119 -15.63 -7.52 -18.39
N GLY A 120 -14.40 -7.68 -17.91
CA GLY A 120 -13.29 -6.75 -18.16
C GLY A 120 -12.92 -5.85 -16.98
N ILE A 121 -13.66 -5.91 -15.87
CA ILE A 121 -13.29 -5.26 -14.60
C ILE A 121 -12.60 -6.30 -13.70
N ASP A 122 -11.49 -5.92 -13.06
CA ASP A 122 -10.78 -6.80 -12.13
C ASP A 122 -11.69 -7.13 -10.93
N TYR A 123 -11.88 -8.42 -10.66
CA TYR A 123 -12.80 -8.88 -9.61
C TYR A 123 -12.45 -8.35 -8.22
N ARG A 124 -11.18 -8.03 -7.97
CA ARG A 124 -10.70 -7.48 -6.70
C ARG A 124 -11.16 -6.04 -6.54
N LEU A 125 -11.19 -5.26 -7.63
CA LEU A 125 -11.80 -3.94 -7.66
C LEU A 125 -13.30 -4.04 -7.42
N THR A 126 -13.98 -4.92 -8.15
CA THR A 126 -15.43 -5.12 -8.01
C THR A 126 -15.82 -5.52 -6.59
N ALA A 127 -14.98 -6.28 -5.90
CA ALA A 127 -15.18 -6.66 -4.51
C ALA A 127 -15.20 -5.46 -3.55
N LEU A 128 -14.76 -4.27 -3.97
CA LEU A 128 -14.81 -3.03 -3.18
C LEU A 128 -16.12 -2.24 -3.34
N CYS A 129 -17.08 -2.70 -4.15
CA CYS A 129 -18.30 -1.95 -4.49
C CYS A 129 -19.29 -1.89 -3.31
N HIS A 130 -19.37 -0.75 -2.62
CA HIS A 130 -20.25 -0.58 -1.48
C HIS A 130 -20.58 0.90 -1.23
N HIS A 131 -21.47 1.17 -0.28
CA HIS A 131 -21.81 2.50 0.26
C HIS A 131 -22.52 3.44 -0.72
N ARG A 132 -21.91 3.77 -1.86
CA ARG A 132 -22.45 4.73 -2.85
C ARG A 132 -22.68 4.09 -4.22
N PRO A 133 -23.80 4.44 -4.89
CA PRO A 133 -24.05 4.04 -6.25
C PRO A 133 -23.07 4.75 -7.19
N ALA A 134 -22.66 4.08 -8.25
CA ALA A 134 -21.77 4.64 -9.27
C ALA A 134 -21.78 3.72 -10.50
N PRO A 135 -21.30 4.18 -11.68
CA PRO A 135 -21.23 3.33 -12.86
C PRO A 135 -20.52 2.01 -12.55
N ASP A 136 -21.09 0.91 -13.07
CA ASP A 136 -20.70 -0.48 -12.80
C ASP A 136 -20.94 -0.93 -11.35
N GLY A 137 -21.88 -0.27 -10.66
CA GLY A 137 -22.29 -0.62 -9.30
C GLY A 137 -23.40 -1.66 -9.23
N GLY A 138 -24.22 -1.80 -10.28
CA GLY A 138 -25.25 -2.81 -10.41
C GLY A 138 -26.64 -2.42 -9.88
N ILE A 139 -27.41 -3.42 -9.49
CA ILE A 139 -28.78 -3.29 -8.98
C ILE A 139 -28.89 -3.96 -7.61
N LEU A 140 -29.48 -3.23 -6.66
CA LEU A 140 -29.87 -3.78 -5.37
C LEU A 140 -31.23 -4.46 -5.49
N CYS A 141 -31.32 -5.73 -5.10
CA CYS A 141 -32.53 -6.54 -5.06
C CYS A 141 -32.83 -6.92 -3.62
N VAL A 142 -33.70 -6.17 -2.94
CA VAL A 142 -33.79 -6.16 -1.47
C VAL A 142 -35.21 -6.31 -0.96
N VAL A 143 -35.32 -6.76 0.29
CA VAL A 143 -36.53 -6.61 1.09
C VAL A 143 -36.38 -5.41 2.02
N ASP A 144 -37.35 -4.50 1.99
CA ASP A 144 -37.33 -3.32 2.85
C ASP A 144 -37.87 -3.60 4.26
N GLY A 145 -37.77 -2.61 5.15
CA GLY A 145 -38.20 -2.71 6.55
C GLY A 145 -39.70 -2.97 6.73
N ARG A 146 -40.49 -2.75 5.67
CA ARG A 146 -41.93 -3.05 5.61
C ARG A 146 -42.19 -4.45 5.07
N GLY A 147 -41.17 -5.19 4.64
CA GLY A 147 -41.29 -6.53 4.06
C GLY A 147 -41.67 -6.52 2.59
N GLN A 148 -41.47 -5.40 1.88
CA GLN A 148 -41.74 -5.32 0.44
C GLN A 148 -40.52 -5.71 -0.38
N ALA A 149 -40.75 -6.38 -1.50
CA ALA A 149 -39.74 -6.63 -2.53
C ALA A 149 -39.48 -5.33 -3.29
N VAL A 150 -38.23 -4.88 -3.29
CA VAL A 150 -37.81 -3.59 -3.84
C VAL A 150 -36.53 -3.76 -4.65
N PHE A 151 -36.46 -3.08 -5.80
CA PHE A 151 -35.24 -2.91 -6.56
C PHE A 151 -34.74 -1.48 -6.41
N ARG A 152 -33.44 -1.28 -6.26
CA ARG A 152 -32.84 0.06 -6.17
C ARG A 152 -31.68 0.20 -7.15
N ASP A 153 -31.55 1.39 -7.70
CA ASP A 153 -30.47 1.75 -8.60
C ASP A 153 -29.16 1.87 -7.82
N PHE A 154 -28.14 1.14 -8.26
CA PHE A 154 -26.78 1.29 -7.76
C PHE A 154 -25.76 1.68 -8.84
N GLU A 155 -26.24 2.01 -10.05
CA GLU A 155 -25.44 2.45 -11.20
C GLU A 155 -25.28 3.96 -11.28
N HIS A 156 -26.31 4.73 -10.90
CA HIS A 156 -26.30 6.17 -11.11
C HIS A 156 -26.08 6.93 -9.81
N ASN A 157 -25.01 7.73 -9.79
CA ASN A 157 -24.78 8.68 -8.71
C ASN A 157 -25.35 10.05 -9.08
N VAL A 158 -26.19 10.60 -8.20
CA VAL A 158 -26.80 11.93 -8.34
C VAL A 158 -26.04 13.02 -7.57
N GLN A 159 -25.03 12.65 -6.78
CA GLN A 159 -24.20 13.56 -6.00
C GLN A 159 -22.84 13.82 -6.67
N PRO A 160 -22.26 15.03 -6.52
CA PRO A 160 -20.91 15.30 -6.99
C PRO A 160 -19.88 14.48 -6.22
N GLY A 161 -18.75 14.16 -6.86
CA GLY A 161 -17.69 13.35 -6.26
C GLY A 161 -17.06 14.00 -5.02
N HIS A 162 -16.84 13.19 -3.98
CA HIS A 162 -16.09 13.54 -2.77
C HIS A 162 -14.72 12.83 -2.73
N TRP A 163 -13.79 13.29 -1.89
CA TRP A 163 -12.44 12.70 -1.69
C TRP A 163 -12.43 11.27 -1.12
N GLY A 164 -13.59 10.79 -0.66
CA GLY A 164 -13.86 9.41 -0.26
C GLY A 164 -15.35 9.13 -0.47
N ILE A 165 -15.79 7.89 -0.26
CA ILE A 165 -17.20 7.52 -0.42
C ILE A 165 -18.01 7.60 0.89
N ALA A 166 -17.36 7.96 2.00
CA ALA A 166 -17.98 8.03 3.33
C ALA A 166 -19.09 9.10 3.47
N GLY A 167 -19.82 9.04 4.59
CA GLY A 167 -20.87 9.98 4.94
C GLY A 167 -22.28 9.48 4.59
N PRO A 168 -23.33 10.19 5.03
CA PRO A 168 -24.70 9.81 4.74
C PRO A 168 -25.01 9.88 3.25
N LEU A 169 -25.95 9.05 2.82
CA LEU A 169 -26.55 9.12 1.49
C LEU A 169 -27.61 10.22 1.44
N ALA A 170 -27.74 10.90 0.31
CA ALA A 170 -28.89 11.75 0.07
C ALA A 170 -30.17 10.90 -0.12
N PRO A 171 -31.38 11.44 0.18
CA PRO A 171 -32.63 10.68 0.16
C PRO A 171 -32.90 9.88 -1.12
N ASP A 172 -32.47 10.41 -2.27
CA ASP A 172 -32.70 9.79 -3.59
C ASP A 172 -31.42 9.23 -4.22
N GLU A 173 -30.31 9.14 -3.48
CA GLU A 173 -29.04 8.65 -4.04
C GLU A 173 -29.15 7.19 -4.42
N VAL A 174 -29.78 6.36 -3.58
CA VAL A 174 -30.07 4.94 -3.85
C VAL A 174 -31.57 4.75 -4.06
N GLY A 175 -32.09 5.39 -5.11
CA GLY A 175 -33.51 5.45 -5.43
C GLY A 175 -34.11 4.09 -5.79
N GLU A 176 -35.39 3.90 -5.45
CA GLU A 176 -36.16 2.73 -5.88
C GLU A 176 -36.41 2.77 -7.39
N ILE A 177 -36.18 1.63 -8.06
CA ILE A 177 -36.60 1.39 -9.44
C ILE A 177 -38.05 0.93 -9.40
N ALA A 178 -38.92 1.65 -10.10
CA ALA A 178 -40.35 1.31 -10.16
C ALA A 178 -40.54 -0.08 -10.77
N ALA A 179 -41.21 -0.97 -10.03
CA ALA A 179 -41.51 -2.32 -10.48
C ALA A 179 -42.61 -2.30 -11.57
N ASP A 180 -42.47 -3.16 -12.59
CA ASP A 180 -43.49 -3.36 -13.63
C ASP A 180 -44.72 -4.08 -13.06
N ASP A 181 -44.49 -4.97 -12.11
CA ASP A 181 -45.53 -5.63 -11.31
C ASP A 181 -45.10 -5.74 -9.84
N ARG A 182 -46.07 -5.54 -8.94
CA ARG A 182 -45.88 -5.70 -7.50
C ARG A 182 -47.13 -6.34 -6.87
N GLU A 183 -46.91 -7.38 -6.09
CA GLU A 183 -47.94 -8.04 -5.28
C GLU A 183 -47.53 -8.11 -3.81
N GLY A 184 -48.52 -8.26 -2.93
CA GLY A 184 -48.33 -8.41 -1.49
C GLY A 184 -48.22 -7.08 -0.71
N TYR A 185 -48.49 -7.17 0.60
CA TYR A 185 -48.54 -6.01 1.51
C TYR A 185 -47.38 -6.01 2.53
N GLY A 186 -46.40 -6.91 2.35
CA GLY A 186 -45.28 -7.06 3.27
C GLY A 186 -45.73 -7.47 4.68
N PHE A 187 -45.11 -6.87 5.70
CA PHE A 187 -45.38 -7.15 7.11
C PHE A 187 -46.66 -6.50 7.64
N GLY A 188 -47.20 -5.49 6.95
CA GLY A 188 -48.42 -4.78 7.38
C GLY A 188 -48.24 -4.01 8.69
N GLY A 189 -47.09 -3.35 8.87
CA GLY A 189 -46.76 -2.55 10.07
C GLY A 189 -46.28 -3.36 11.29
N ARG A 190 -45.99 -4.66 11.11
CA ARG A 190 -45.38 -5.52 12.13
C ARG A 190 -43.86 -5.48 12.08
N ASP A 191 -43.23 -5.98 13.13
CA ASP A 191 -41.77 -6.09 13.23
C ASP A 191 -41.18 -6.88 12.07
N PHE A 192 -39.93 -6.54 11.73
CA PHE A 192 -39.14 -7.30 10.78
C PHE A 192 -38.97 -8.73 11.29
N ARG A 193 -39.48 -9.70 10.52
CA ARG A 193 -39.40 -11.12 10.82
C ARG A 193 -38.52 -11.83 9.79
N PRO A 194 -37.98 -13.03 10.11
CA PRO A 194 -37.17 -13.78 9.17
C PRO A 194 -37.93 -14.09 7.87
N VAL A 195 -37.26 -13.92 6.73
CA VAL A 195 -37.80 -14.16 5.38
C VAL A 195 -36.84 -14.99 4.53
N ASP A 196 -37.40 -15.75 3.60
CA ASP A 196 -36.67 -16.34 2.48
C ASP A 196 -36.78 -15.39 1.28
N LEU A 197 -35.65 -14.82 0.86
CA LEU A 197 -35.54 -13.92 -0.28
C LEU A 197 -35.04 -14.72 -1.49
N VAL A 198 -35.77 -14.65 -2.60
CA VAL A 198 -35.43 -15.37 -3.83
C VAL A 198 -35.45 -14.40 -5.00
N LEU A 199 -34.29 -14.19 -5.62
CA LEU A 199 -34.13 -13.46 -6.88
C LEU A 199 -34.03 -14.47 -8.02
N SER A 200 -34.74 -14.24 -9.11
CA SER A 200 -34.59 -15.00 -10.36
C SER A 200 -34.48 -14.05 -11.55
N GLY A 201 -33.59 -14.36 -12.48
CA GLY A 201 -33.40 -13.61 -13.71
C GLY A 201 -33.40 -14.54 -14.92
N ALA A 202 -34.10 -14.14 -15.98
CA ALA A 202 -34.10 -14.88 -17.25
C ALA A 202 -34.19 -13.91 -18.44
N PRO A 203 -33.64 -14.28 -19.60
CA PRO A 203 -33.80 -13.49 -20.82
C PRO A 203 -35.28 -13.25 -21.14
N SER A 204 -35.62 -12.02 -21.52
CA SER A 204 -36.97 -11.60 -21.91
C SER A 204 -36.92 -10.71 -23.16
N ALA A 205 -38.09 -10.36 -23.70
CA ALA A 205 -38.15 -9.48 -24.88
C ALA A 205 -37.62 -8.08 -24.51
N GLY A 206 -36.45 -7.72 -25.04
CA GLY A 206 -35.82 -6.42 -24.80
C GLY A 206 -34.74 -6.40 -23.70
N GLY A 207 -34.37 -7.56 -23.13
CA GLY A 207 -33.30 -7.64 -22.13
C GLY A 207 -33.48 -8.84 -21.20
N TYR A 208 -33.51 -8.57 -19.91
CA TYR A 208 -33.80 -9.54 -18.85
C TYR A 208 -35.07 -9.20 -18.10
N ARG A 209 -35.75 -10.24 -17.60
CA ARG A 209 -36.77 -10.11 -16.55
C ARG A 209 -36.17 -10.55 -15.22
N LEU A 210 -36.22 -9.67 -14.22
CA LEU A 210 -35.93 -9.98 -12.82
C LEU A 210 -37.24 -10.20 -12.06
N SER A 211 -37.23 -11.13 -11.11
CA SER A 211 -38.35 -11.38 -10.20
C SER A 211 -37.81 -11.63 -8.80
N LEU A 212 -38.24 -10.79 -7.85
CA LEU A 212 -37.83 -10.82 -6.46
C LEU A 212 -39.00 -11.25 -5.58
N LEU A 213 -38.85 -12.38 -4.92
CA LEU A 213 -39.87 -13.00 -4.08
C LEU A 213 -39.46 -12.92 -2.60
N VAL A 214 -40.37 -12.42 -1.76
CA VAL A 214 -40.20 -12.36 -0.30
C VAL A 214 -41.22 -13.31 0.34
N LEU A 215 -40.71 -14.37 0.97
CA LEU A 215 -41.52 -15.39 1.63
C LEU A 215 -41.32 -15.33 3.14
N ASP A 216 -42.38 -15.51 3.91
CA ASP A 216 -42.29 -15.69 5.35
C ASP A 216 -41.53 -16.98 5.67
N ALA A 217 -40.39 -16.90 6.37
CA ALA A 217 -39.52 -18.07 6.58
C ALA A 217 -40.16 -19.16 7.46
N SER A 218 -41.22 -18.84 8.21
CA SER A 218 -41.90 -19.81 9.10
C SER A 218 -43.02 -20.56 8.40
N SER A 219 -43.75 -19.89 7.51
CA SER A 219 -44.97 -20.41 6.89
C SER A 219 -44.84 -20.65 5.39
N GLY A 220 -43.80 -20.11 4.75
CA GLY A 220 -43.63 -20.11 3.29
C GLY A 220 -44.64 -19.22 2.56
N ALA A 221 -45.44 -18.42 3.28
CA ALA A 221 -46.44 -17.55 2.68
C ALA A 221 -45.78 -16.38 1.92
N LEU A 222 -46.32 -16.05 0.74
CA LEU A 222 -45.90 -14.88 -0.02
C LEU A 222 -46.22 -13.60 0.75
N LEU A 223 -45.19 -12.81 1.03
CA LEU A 223 -45.32 -11.48 1.65
C LEU A 223 -45.28 -10.37 0.61
N SER A 224 -44.38 -10.50 -0.35
CA SER A 224 -44.25 -9.55 -1.45
C SER A 224 -43.57 -10.20 -2.67
N LEU A 225 -43.96 -9.74 -3.85
CA LEU A 225 -43.33 -10.04 -5.14
C LEU A 225 -43.12 -8.71 -5.87
N ALA A 226 -41.98 -8.56 -6.54
CA ALA A 226 -41.77 -7.49 -7.51
C ALA A 226 -41.08 -8.02 -8.78
N GLY A 227 -41.51 -7.52 -9.94
CA GLY A 227 -40.92 -7.81 -11.24
C GLY A 227 -40.31 -6.57 -11.89
N LEU A 228 -39.20 -6.75 -12.59
CA LEU A 228 -38.64 -5.77 -13.53
C LEU A 228 -38.41 -6.41 -14.89
N ASP A 229 -38.90 -5.78 -15.95
CA ASP A 229 -38.69 -6.16 -17.35
C ASP A 229 -37.69 -5.23 -18.04
N GLY A 230 -37.12 -5.68 -19.17
CA GLY A 230 -36.26 -4.84 -20.01
C GLY A 230 -34.92 -4.47 -19.37
N ILE A 231 -34.44 -5.25 -18.40
CA ILE A 231 -33.15 -5.00 -17.74
C ILE A 231 -32.01 -5.22 -18.73
N ASP A 232 -31.11 -4.24 -18.82
CA ASP A 232 -29.90 -4.35 -19.62
C ASP A 232 -29.09 -5.58 -19.18
N PRO A 233 -28.72 -6.50 -20.10
CA PRO A 233 -27.89 -7.65 -19.78
C PRO A 233 -26.63 -7.34 -18.95
N ARG A 234 -26.06 -6.13 -19.09
CA ARG A 234 -24.90 -5.69 -18.31
C ARG A 234 -25.16 -5.58 -16.81
N LEU A 235 -26.41 -5.33 -16.40
CA LEU A 235 -26.80 -5.22 -14.98
C LEU A 235 -27.08 -6.57 -14.32
N VAL A 236 -26.91 -7.66 -15.08
CA VAL A 236 -27.10 -9.02 -14.59
C VAL A 236 -25.89 -9.90 -14.88
N GLU A 237 -24.73 -9.32 -15.21
CA GLU A 237 -23.43 -9.99 -15.25
C GLU A 237 -22.50 -9.46 -14.16
N GLY A 238 -21.39 -10.14 -13.88
CA GLY A 238 -20.45 -9.73 -12.84
C GLY A 238 -20.81 -10.28 -11.47
N ASN A 239 -20.48 -9.51 -10.43
CA ASN A 239 -20.42 -10.03 -9.06
C ASN A 239 -21.81 -10.09 -8.39
N VAL A 240 -21.94 -11.01 -7.44
CA VAL A 240 -23.10 -11.14 -6.55
C VAL A 240 -22.62 -10.94 -5.10
N ALA A 241 -23.28 -10.06 -4.37
CA ALA A 241 -22.98 -9.77 -2.98
C ALA A 241 -24.24 -9.80 -2.11
N LEU A 242 -24.06 -10.05 -0.81
CA LEU A 242 -25.08 -9.75 0.19
C LEU A 242 -25.02 -8.27 0.53
N ALA A 243 -26.17 -7.60 0.55
CA ALA A 243 -26.27 -6.17 0.83
C ALA A 243 -27.09 -5.93 2.11
N SER A 244 -26.61 -5.00 2.94
CA SER A 244 -27.24 -4.61 4.20
C SER A 244 -27.22 -3.09 4.35
N HIS A 245 -28.38 -2.47 4.62
CA HIS A 245 -28.51 -1.04 4.83
C HIS A 245 -29.35 -0.75 6.06
N ARG A 246 -28.68 -0.24 7.09
CA ARG A 246 -29.23 0.11 8.41
C ARG A 246 -29.92 -1.07 9.09
N GLY A 247 -30.37 -0.87 10.32
CA GLY A 247 -31.20 -1.82 11.06
C GLY A 247 -32.65 -1.32 11.13
N PRO A 248 -33.63 -2.19 11.45
CA PRO A 248 -34.97 -1.74 11.83
C PRO A 248 -34.94 -0.95 13.15
N GLY A 249 -35.77 0.08 13.27
CA GLY A 249 -35.76 0.99 14.42
C GLY A 249 -34.42 1.71 14.62
N ASP A 250 -34.05 1.95 15.88
CA ASP A 250 -32.77 2.59 16.27
C ASP A 250 -31.66 1.55 16.58
N ALA A 251 -31.76 0.34 16.01
CA ALA A 251 -30.84 -0.75 16.31
C ALA A 251 -29.40 -0.45 15.87
N SER A 252 -28.44 -0.80 16.72
CA SER A 252 -26.99 -0.67 16.44
C SER A 252 -26.41 -1.79 15.58
N GLU A 253 -27.18 -2.83 15.30
CA GLU A 253 -26.83 -3.96 14.44
C GLU A 253 -27.89 -4.09 13.34
N ALA A 254 -27.47 -4.54 12.14
CA ALA A 254 -28.34 -4.56 10.97
C ALA A 254 -29.01 -5.92 10.77
N PHE A 255 -28.49 -6.74 9.85
CA PHE A 255 -29.13 -7.97 9.38
C PHE A 255 -28.20 -9.18 9.49
N TRP A 256 -28.81 -10.35 9.62
CA TRP A 256 -28.13 -11.64 9.45
C TRP A 256 -28.64 -12.37 8.21
N PHE A 257 -27.79 -13.21 7.64
CA PHE A 257 -28.02 -14.01 6.43
C PHE A 257 -27.58 -15.46 6.68
N ARG A 258 -28.28 -16.42 6.09
CA ARG A 258 -27.93 -17.85 6.10
C ARG A 258 -28.51 -18.55 4.87
N ASP A 259 -28.10 -19.79 4.63
CA ASP A 259 -28.61 -20.63 3.54
C ASP A 259 -28.46 -19.96 2.15
N TRP A 260 -27.36 -19.22 1.91
CA TRP A 260 -27.11 -18.55 0.63
C TRP A 260 -26.83 -19.58 -0.46
N SER A 261 -27.57 -19.51 -1.57
CA SER A 261 -27.43 -20.40 -2.72
C SER A 261 -27.59 -19.69 -4.06
N LEU A 262 -26.87 -20.17 -5.07
CA LEU A 262 -26.89 -19.69 -6.46
C LEU A 262 -27.03 -20.89 -7.40
N GLU A 263 -27.83 -20.76 -8.45
CA GLU A 263 -28.03 -21.82 -9.45
C GLU A 263 -28.48 -21.23 -10.79
N GLY A 264 -28.37 -22.02 -11.86
CA GLY A 264 -28.71 -21.63 -13.23
C GLY A 264 -27.51 -21.65 -14.18
N ASP A 265 -27.79 -21.58 -15.48
CA ASP A 265 -26.82 -21.67 -16.57
C ASP A 265 -26.01 -20.38 -16.78
N LYS A 266 -26.44 -19.27 -16.18
CA LYS A 266 -25.66 -18.02 -16.13
C LYS A 266 -24.57 -18.02 -15.03
N LEU A 267 -24.62 -18.95 -14.07
CA LEU A 267 -23.62 -19.02 -13.00
C LEU A 267 -22.25 -19.44 -13.55
N GLU A 268 -21.19 -18.76 -13.09
CA GLU A 268 -19.80 -19.12 -13.34
C GLU A 268 -19.04 -19.27 -12.03
N ARG A 269 -18.16 -20.28 -11.94
CA ARG A 269 -17.43 -20.63 -10.71
C ARG A 269 -15.96 -20.27 -10.85
N HIS A 270 -15.41 -19.70 -9.79
CA HIS A 270 -14.05 -19.18 -9.73
C HIS A 270 -13.35 -19.57 -8.41
N PRO A 271 -13.19 -20.86 -8.08
CA PRO A 271 -12.54 -21.28 -6.84
C PRO A 271 -11.12 -20.71 -6.69
N GLU A 272 -10.43 -20.43 -7.80
CA GLU A 272 -9.10 -19.81 -7.84
C GLU A 272 -9.05 -18.36 -7.32
N ARG A 273 -10.22 -17.69 -7.20
CA ARG A 273 -10.31 -16.32 -6.68
C ARG A 273 -10.41 -16.24 -5.16
N ALA A 274 -10.51 -17.38 -4.47
CA ALA A 274 -10.55 -17.42 -3.02
C ALA A 274 -9.28 -16.76 -2.43
N HIS A 275 -9.43 -15.98 -1.36
CA HIS A 275 -8.32 -15.22 -0.77
C HIS A 275 -8.26 -15.38 0.75
N GLY A 276 -7.15 -15.91 1.24
CA GLY A 276 -6.94 -16.26 2.65
C GLY A 276 -7.10 -17.76 2.93
N PRO A 277 -6.92 -18.20 4.20
CA PRO A 277 -6.55 -17.42 5.38
C PRO A 277 -5.10 -16.89 5.36
N ILE A 278 -4.24 -17.29 4.41
CA ILE A 278 -2.95 -16.62 4.21
C ILE A 278 -3.15 -15.52 3.16
N LEU A 279 -3.03 -14.26 3.56
CA LEU A 279 -3.30 -13.10 2.69
C LEU A 279 -2.07 -12.65 1.91
N ALA A 280 -0.89 -12.73 2.53
CA ALA A 280 0.40 -12.46 1.91
C ALA A 280 1.55 -12.96 2.78
N THR A 281 2.72 -13.11 2.17
CA THR A 281 3.99 -13.27 2.88
C THR A 281 4.98 -12.19 2.46
N GLN A 282 5.79 -11.72 3.40
CA GLN A 282 6.94 -10.85 3.16
C GLN A 282 8.17 -11.51 3.79
N TYR A 283 9.32 -11.50 3.11
CA TYR A 283 10.54 -12.04 3.69
C TYR A 283 11.78 -11.18 3.40
N THR A 284 12.79 -11.28 4.28
CA THR A 284 14.16 -10.82 3.99
C THR A 284 15.17 -11.94 4.25
N LEU A 285 16.31 -11.84 3.58
CA LEU A 285 17.50 -12.68 3.78
C LEU A 285 18.67 -11.78 4.16
N SER A 286 19.23 -11.97 5.35
CA SER A 286 20.40 -11.21 5.81
C SER A 286 21.31 -12.10 6.66
N GLY A 287 22.59 -12.19 6.29
CA GLY A 287 23.58 -12.91 7.11
C GLY A 287 23.22 -14.38 7.39
N GLY A 288 22.65 -15.08 6.41
CA GLY A 288 22.18 -16.46 6.57
C GLY A 288 20.93 -16.61 7.44
N THR A 289 20.17 -15.54 7.67
CA THR A 289 18.89 -15.60 8.39
C THR A 289 17.74 -15.23 7.46
N LEU A 290 16.77 -16.13 7.34
CA LEU A 290 15.47 -15.87 6.73
C LEU A 290 14.50 -15.43 7.83
N LYS A 291 13.88 -14.26 7.65
CA LYS A 291 12.70 -13.84 8.43
C LYS A 291 11.53 -13.67 7.48
N MET A 292 10.40 -14.29 7.80
CA MET A 292 9.18 -14.26 6.98
C MET A 292 7.97 -13.89 7.84
N ALA A 293 7.29 -12.81 7.49
CA ALA A 293 6.00 -12.45 8.05
C ALA A 293 4.88 -13.08 7.22
N VAL A 294 3.96 -13.79 7.87
CA VAL A 294 2.75 -14.36 7.27
C VAL A 294 1.56 -13.55 7.75
N GLN A 295 0.88 -12.86 6.84
CA GLN A 295 -0.32 -12.09 7.16
C GLN A 295 -1.57 -12.98 7.11
N LEU A 296 -2.33 -12.98 8.19
CA LEU A 296 -3.61 -13.68 8.34
C LEU A 296 -4.75 -12.65 8.53
N PRO A 297 -6.01 -13.01 8.25
CA PRO A 297 -7.16 -12.17 8.55
C PRO A 297 -7.51 -12.23 10.06
N PRO A 298 -8.49 -11.42 10.53
CA PRO A 298 -8.95 -11.47 11.91
C PRO A 298 -9.61 -12.82 12.25
N LEU A 299 -8.82 -13.70 12.86
CA LEU A 299 -9.21 -15.03 13.31
C LEU A 299 -10.02 -15.00 14.61
N GLY A 300 -10.91 -15.97 14.77
CA GLY A 300 -11.75 -16.21 15.94
C GLY A 300 -10.94 -16.69 17.13
N ALA A 301 -11.57 -16.75 18.30
CA ALA A 301 -10.92 -17.19 19.53
C ALA A 301 -10.47 -18.66 19.45
N ASP A 302 -11.26 -19.50 18.78
CA ASP A 302 -10.99 -20.94 18.60
C ASP A 302 -10.22 -21.27 17.30
N ASP A 303 -9.90 -20.23 16.52
CA ASP A 303 -8.75 -20.14 15.60
C ASP A 303 -7.50 -20.93 15.98
N PRO A 304 -7.03 -21.97 15.26
CA PRO A 304 -5.61 -22.26 15.31
C PRO A 304 -4.81 -21.01 14.91
N ARG A 305 -3.79 -20.69 15.70
CA ARG A 305 -2.98 -19.47 15.53
C ARG A 305 -1.54 -19.76 15.11
N THR A 306 -1.25 -20.99 14.70
CA THR A 306 0.10 -21.38 14.30
C THR A 306 0.25 -21.33 12.78
N ALA A 307 1.34 -20.71 12.32
CA ALA A 307 1.84 -20.83 10.94
C ALA A 307 3.11 -21.70 10.93
N LEU A 308 3.22 -22.55 9.92
CA LEU A 308 4.36 -23.47 9.73
C LEU A 308 5.00 -23.18 8.38
N LEU A 309 6.30 -22.87 8.37
CA LEU A 309 7.11 -22.83 7.15
C LEU A 309 7.60 -24.25 6.87
N GLU A 310 7.31 -24.76 5.68
CA GLU A 310 7.79 -26.04 5.21
C GLU A 310 8.62 -25.86 3.93
N VAL A 311 9.70 -26.63 3.84
CA VAL A 311 10.62 -26.67 2.68
C VAL A 311 10.82 -28.12 2.23
N PRO A 312 11.29 -28.38 1.01
CA PRO A 312 11.57 -29.74 0.54
C PRO A 312 12.51 -30.50 1.48
N ASP A 313 12.23 -31.79 1.68
CA ASP A 313 13.07 -32.70 2.47
C ASP A 313 14.16 -33.42 1.66
N GLY A 314 14.11 -33.33 0.33
CA GLY A 314 15.03 -34.01 -0.61
C GLY A 314 14.58 -35.42 -1.03
N GLU A 315 13.52 -35.96 -0.44
CA GLU A 315 12.93 -37.27 -0.74
C GLU A 315 11.57 -37.16 -1.46
N GLY A 316 11.21 -35.94 -1.89
CA GLY A 316 9.94 -35.64 -2.55
C GLY A 316 8.82 -35.22 -1.58
N GLY A 317 9.13 -35.03 -0.31
CA GLY A 317 8.22 -34.53 0.73
C GLY A 317 8.58 -33.13 1.21
N TRP A 318 7.96 -32.75 2.33
CA TRP A 318 8.11 -31.44 2.97
C TRP A 318 8.49 -31.63 4.44
N ARG A 319 9.43 -30.82 4.93
CA ARG A 319 9.82 -30.77 6.33
C ARG A 319 9.55 -29.38 6.92
N GLU A 320 9.18 -29.34 8.19
CA GLU A 320 9.06 -28.08 8.94
C GLU A 320 10.45 -27.42 9.06
N ALA A 321 10.54 -26.16 8.64
CA ALA A 321 11.73 -25.32 8.79
C ALA A 321 11.56 -24.31 9.93
N ALA A 322 10.35 -23.81 10.15
CA ALA A 322 10.03 -22.91 11.25
C ALA A 322 8.54 -22.97 11.61
N ARG A 323 8.23 -22.57 12.85
CA ARG A 323 6.86 -22.39 13.34
C ARG A 323 6.74 -21.09 14.13
N ALA A 324 5.59 -20.43 14.01
CA ALA A 324 5.32 -19.20 14.75
C ALA A 324 3.84 -19.06 15.09
N GLU A 325 3.55 -18.45 16.24
CA GLU A 325 2.21 -18.06 16.63
C GLU A 325 1.83 -16.69 16.03
N CYS A 326 0.56 -16.57 15.69
CA CYS A 326 -0.07 -15.38 15.15
C CYS A 326 -0.32 -14.36 16.26
N ASP A 327 0.14 -13.13 16.03
CA ASP A 327 -0.10 -12.01 16.94
C ASP A 327 -1.59 -11.62 16.93
N PRO A 328 -2.22 -11.45 18.11
CA PRO A 328 -3.66 -11.21 18.19
C PRO A 328 -4.09 -9.81 17.76
N ASP A 329 -3.15 -8.87 17.59
CA ASP A 329 -3.43 -7.52 17.12
C ASP A 329 -3.13 -7.35 15.63
N ALA A 330 -1.93 -7.74 15.21
CA ALA A 330 -1.49 -7.63 13.82
C ALA A 330 -2.03 -8.75 12.92
N PHE A 331 -2.54 -9.83 13.52
CA PHE A 331 -2.92 -11.06 12.83
C PHE A 331 -1.82 -11.57 11.90
N ASN A 332 -0.56 -11.51 12.35
CA ASN A 332 0.57 -12.02 11.60
C ASN A 332 1.48 -12.93 12.44
N ALA A 333 2.06 -13.93 11.79
CA ALA A 333 3.06 -14.83 12.37
C ALA A 333 4.44 -14.52 11.79
N LEU A 334 5.47 -14.50 12.65
CA LEU A 334 6.85 -14.22 12.25
C LEU A 334 7.71 -15.48 12.34
N LEU A 335 8.02 -16.05 11.17
CA LEU A 335 8.84 -17.24 11.01
C LEU A 335 10.31 -16.81 10.89
N ARG A 336 11.22 -17.57 11.51
CA ARG A 336 12.66 -17.32 11.50
C ARG A 336 13.41 -18.62 11.26
N VAL A 337 14.33 -18.62 10.30
CA VAL A 337 15.25 -19.73 10.03
C VAL A 337 16.67 -19.18 9.99
N GLU A 338 17.55 -19.70 10.85
CA GLU A 338 18.98 -19.35 10.87
C GLU A 338 19.78 -20.38 10.08
N GLY A 339 20.95 -19.98 9.58
CA GLY A 339 21.79 -20.84 8.74
C GLY A 339 21.15 -21.16 7.38
N TRP A 340 20.32 -20.25 6.87
CA TRP A 340 19.69 -20.37 5.56
C TRP A 340 20.74 -20.33 4.44
N ASP A 341 20.70 -21.31 3.55
CA ASP A 341 21.56 -21.37 2.36
C ASP A 341 20.84 -20.72 1.18
N ALA A 342 21.27 -19.51 0.81
CA ALA A 342 20.69 -18.72 -0.27
C ALA A 342 21.40 -18.92 -1.62
N ARG A 343 22.09 -20.05 -1.84
CA ARG A 343 22.79 -20.31 -3.11
C ARG A 343 21.88 -20.79 -4.24
N GLU A 344 20.73 -21.35 -3.91
CA GLU A 344 19.76 -21.88 -4.87
C GLU A 344 18.35 -21.40 -4.49
N ASP A 345 17.47 -21.35 -5.49
CA ASP A 345 16.06 -21.09 -5.27
C ASP A 345 15.46 -22.25 -4.46
N VAL A 346 14.83 -21.94 -3.33
CA VAL A 346 14.18 -22.95 -2.48
C VAL A 346 12.67 -22.71 -2.51
N PRO A 347 11.88 -23.61 -3.12
CA PRO A 347 10.43 -23.53 -3.00
C PRO A 347 10.05 -23.73 -1.53
N TYR A 348 9.02 -23.02 -1.08
CA TYR A 348 8.48 -23.15 0.25
C TYR A 348 6.95 -23.24 0.20
N ARG A 349 6.37 -23.76 1.27
CA ARG A 349 4.95 -23.55 1.55
C ARG A 349 4.75 -23.14 3.00
N VAL A 350 3.82 -22.24 3.23
CA VAL A 350 3.31 -21.92 4.56
C VAL A 350 2.00 -22.67 4.74
N ARG A 351 1.89 -23.39 5.85
CA ARG A 351 0.68 -24.14 6.22
C ARG A 351 0.06 -23.52 7.46
N VAL A 352 -1.25 -23.28 7.39
CA VAL A 352 -2.09 -22.88 8.53
C VAL A 352 -3.34 -23.75 8.57
N GLU A 353 -3.88 -23.97 9.76
CA GLU A 353 -5.15 -24.65 9.95
C GLU A 353 -6.26 -23.64 10.20
N LEU A 354 -7.41 -23.83 9.56
CA LEU A 354 -8.59 -23.00 9.72
C LEU A 354 -9.75 -23.85 10.23
N ARG A 355 -10.43 -23.39 11.28
CA ARG A 355 -11.65 -24.05 11.73
C ARG A 355 -12.77 -23.86 10.70
N ARG A 356 -13.40 -24.96 10.31
CA ARG A 356 -14.57 -25.03 9.41
C ARG A 356 -15.82 -25.61 10.09
N GLY A 357 -15.70 -26.09 11.31
CA GLY A 357 -16.79 -26.64 12.09
C GLY A 357 -16.41 -26.85 13.56
N PRO A 358 -17.34 -27.29 14.43
CA PRO A 358 -17.04 -27.51 15.85
C PRO A 358 -15.83 -28.41 16.11
N GLN A 359 -15.56 -29.38 15.22
CA GLN A 359 -14.43 -30.30 15.28
C GLN A 359 -13.71 -30.47 13.93
N ALA A 360 -14.03 -29.63 12.95
CA ALA A 360 -13.48 -29.73 11.59
C ALA A 360 -12.49 -28.61 11.34
N PHE A 361 -11.31 -28.97 10.84
CA PHE A 361 -10.25 -28.07 10.44
C PHE A 361 -9.89 -28.34 8.99
N GLU A 362 -9.59 -27.28 8.26
CA GLU A 362 -9.09 -27.32 6.89
C GLU A 362 -7.68 -26.75 6.86
N GLU A 363 -6.77 -27.44 6.16
CA GLU A 363 -5.44 -26.93 5.92
C GLU A 363 -5.46 -25.94 4.75
N SER A 364 -4.85 -24.79 4.94
CA SER A 364 -4.57 -23.82 3.88
C SER A 364 -3.08 -23.76 3.63
N LEU A 365 -2.72 -23.78 2.34
CA LEU A 365 -1.35 -23.67 1.86
C LEU A 365 -1.14 -22.36 1.12
N TRP A 366 0.04 -21.76 1.31
CA TRP A 366 0.53 -20.62 0.55
C TRP A 366 1.93 -20.95 0.05
N GLU A 367 2.11 -20.98 -1.26
CA GLU A 367 3.35 -21.42 -1.90
C GLU A 367 4.10 -20.24 -2.49
N GLY A 368 5.43 -20.31 -2.46
CA GLY A 368 6.32 -19.34 -3.06
C GLY A 368 7.75 -19.88 -3.16
N VAL A 369 8.69 -19.00 -3.51
CA VAL A 369 10.11 -19.32 -3.62
C VAL A 369 10.93 -18.33 -2.80
N VAL A 370 11.76 -18.84 -1.91
CA VAL A 370 12.86 -18.04 -1.35
C VAL A 370 13.99 -18.07 -2.37
N ARG A 371 14.16 -16.96 -3.10
CA ARG A 371 15.15 -16.84 -4.17
C ARG A 371 16.59 -17.00 -3.69
N ALA A 372 17.41 -17.58 -4.54
CA ALA A 372 18.86 -17.49 -4.46
C ALA A 372 19.30 -16.02 -4.41
N GLU A 373 20.36 -15.74 -3.68
CA GLU A 373 21.05 -14.46 -3.75
C GLU A 373 21.63 -14.27 -5.15
N PRO A 374 21.32 -13.15 -5.85
CA PRO A 374 21.84 -12.92 -7.18
C PRO A 374 23.36 -12.74 -7.14
N GLY A 375 24.05 -13.41 -8.06
CA GLY A 375 25.50 -13.34 -8.22
C GLY A 375 25.97 -12.11 -9.02
N ALA A 376 27.29 -11.94 -9.13
CA ALA A 376 27.93 -10.79 -9.79
C ALA A 376 27.94 -10.83 -11.34
N GLU A 377 27.08 -11.67 -11.94
CA GLU A 377 27.05 -11.91 -13.39
C GLU A 377 26.19 -10.90 -14.15
N ARG A 378 25.26 -10.23 -13.46
CA ARG A 378 24.37 -9.20 -13.99
C ARG A 378 24.19 -8.07 -12.97
N PRO A 379 23.67 -6.91 -13.38
CA PRO A 379 23.22 -5.89 -12.44
C PRO A 379 22.16 -6.43 -11.48
N PHE A 380 22.27 -6.04 -10.21
CA PHE A 380 21.23 -6.20 -9.22
C PHE A 380 20.10 -5.22 -9.51
N VAL A 381 18.84 -5.63 -9.33
CA VAL A 381 17.66 -4.83 -9.64
C VAL A 381 16.81 -4.61 -8.39
N LEU A 382 16.72 -3.36 -7.94
CA LEU A 382 15.81 -2.91 -6.89
C LEU A 382 14.58 -2.26 -7.53
N ALA A 383 13.38 -2.71 -7.17
CA ALA A 383 12.14 -1.99 -7.47
C ALA A 383 11.65 -1.25 -6.23
N ALA A 384 11.29 0.03 -6.39
CA ALA A 384 10.96 0.91 -5.27
C ALA A 384 9.60 1.63 -5.47
N PHE A 385 8.83 1.73 -4.39
CA PHE A 385 7.43 2.17 -4.35
C PHE A 385 7.14 3.12 -3.19
N THR A 386 6.17 4.01 -3.39
CA THR A 386 5.58 4.85 -2.33
C THR A 386 4.12 5.16 -2.69
N GLY A 387 3.31 5.62 -1.73
CA GLY A 387 2.04 6.30 -2.01
C GLY A 387 1.02 5.45 -2.76
N ASN A 388 0.42 4.48 -2.06
CA ASN A 388 -0.52 3.51 -2.60
C ASN A 388 -1.99 3.94 -2.44
N LYS A 389 -2.41 4.96 -3.19
CA LYS A 389 -3.83 5.38 -3.22
C LYS A 389 -4.67 4.45 -4.10
N HIS A 390 -5.98 4.30 -3.81
CA HIS A 390 -6.90 3.58 -4.69
C HIS A 390 -7.95 4.47 -5.35
N PHE A 391 -8.20 5.66 -4.81
CA PHE A 391 -9.27 6.57 -5.25
C PHE A 391 -8.95 8.04 -4.94
N THR A 392 -9.33 8.98 -5.81
CA THR A 392 -9.16 10.44 -5.55
C THR A 392 -10.39 11.30 -5.87
N GLY A 393 -11.59 10.73 -5.87
CA GLY A 393 -12.83 11.45 -6.16
C GLY A 393 -13.50 11.02 -7.47
N GLY A 394 -14.81 11.27 -7.56
CA GLY A 394 -15.62 10.90 -8.73
C GLY A 394 -15.78 9.39 -8.89
N ILE A 395 -16.37 8.74 -7.87
CA ILE A 395 -16.49 7.28 -7.81
C ILE A 395 -17.12 6.69 -9.07
N ARG A 396 -16.48 5.62 -9.56
CA ARG A 396 -16.94 4.67 -10.57
C ARG A 396 -16.39 3.32 -10.16
N TRP A 397 -17.20 2.27 -10.17
CA TRP A 397 -16.80 0.93 -9.72
C TRP A 397 -16.07 0.14 -10.83
N ASN A 398 -15.18 0.83 -11.54
CA ASN A 398 -14.37 0.33 -12.64
C ASN A 398 -12.98 1.03 -12.66
N GLY A 399 -12.13 0.66 -13.62
CA GLY A 399 -10.78 1.20 -13.75
C GLY A 399 -10.69 2.71 -14.04
N GLU A 400 -11.79 3.37 -14.37
CA GLU A 400 -11.84 4.82 -14.56
C GLU A 400 -11.90 5.59 -13.23
N GLY A 401 -12.43 4.96 -12.18
CA GLY A 401 -12.62 5.60 -10.86
C GLY A 401 -11.78 5.00 -9.75
N VAL A 402 -11.60 3.67 -9.73
CA VAL A 402 -10.85 2.95 -8.69
C VAL A 402 -9.67 2.23 -9.34
N TRP A 403 -8.47 2.41 -8.81
CA TRP A 403 -7.24 1.92 -9.44
C TRP A 403 -6.64 0.70 -8.75
N PHE A 404 -7.17 0.32 -7.58
CA PHE A 404 -6.93 -1.00 -7.01
C PHE A 404 -7.35 -2.08 -8.02
N PRO A 405 -6.57 -3.15 -8.25
CA PRO A 405 -5.38 -3.58 -7.50
C PRO A 405 -4.06 -3.25 -8.22
N HIS A 406 -4.03 -2.21 -9.06
CA HIS A 406 -2.84 -1.74 -9.79
C HIS A 406 -2.21 -2.81 -10.71
N THR A 407 -3.06 -3.61 -11.37
CA THR A 407 -2.65 -4.75 -12.19
C THR A 407 -1.66 -4.36 -13.30
N ASP A 408 -1.79 -3.18 -13.88
CA ASP A 408 -0.86 -2.61 -14.86
C ASP A 408 0.55 -2.47 -14.27
N LEU A 409 0.66 -1.79 -13.12
CA LEU A 409 1.93 -1.55 -12.44
C LEU A 409 2.56 -2.85 -11.94
N VAL A 410 1.78 -3.75 -11.33
CA VAL A 410 2.29 -5.04 -10.82
C VAL A 410 2.88 -5.89 -11.95
N ARG A 411 2.24 -5.92 -13.12
CA ARG A 411 2.75 -6.62 -14.31
C ARG A 411 4.04 -5.99 -14.84
N ALA A 412 4.08 -4.66 -14.94
CA ALA A 412 5.26 -3.93 -15.41
C ALA A 412 6.47 -4.17 -14.50
N VAL A 413 6.29 -4.11 -13.18
CA VAL A 413 7.32 -4.45 -12.20
C VAL A 413 7.79 -5.89 -12.35
N ALA A 414 6.86 -6.85 -12.46
CA ALA A 414 7.21 -8.26 -12.65
C ALA A 414 8.08 -8.48 -13.88
N ALA A 415 7.86 -7.72 -14.96
CA ALA A 415 8.63 -7.81 -16.19
C ALA A 415 10.09 -7.32 -16.06
N HIS A 416 10.39 -6.44 -15.10
CA HIS A 416 11.77 -6.08 -14.76
C HIS A 416 12.52 -7.15 -13.97
N ASP A 417 11.79 -8.14 -13.43
CA ASP A 417 12.27 -9.20 -12.54
C ASP A 417 13.19 -8.69 -11.42
N PRO A 418 12.69 -7.84 -10.51
CA PRO A 418 13.51 -7.28 -9.44
C PRO A 418 14.01 -8.36 -8.47
N ASP A 419 15.22 -8.14 -7.96
CA ASP A 419 15.88 -8.94 -6.93
C ASP A 419 15.42 -8.57 -5.52
N LEU A 420 14.97 -7.33 -5.33
CA LEU A 420 14.51 -6.79 -4.06
C LEU A 420 13.40 -5.77 -4.31
N LEU A 421 12.37 -5.83 -3.48
CA LEU A 421 11.28 -4.85 -3.45
C LEU A 421 11.47 -3.91 -2.26
N PHE A 422 11.26 -2.61 -2.45
CA PHE A 422 11.28 -1.61 -1.39
C PHE A 422 10.02 -0.73 -1.42
N PHE A 423 9.25 -0.78 -0.35
CA PHE A 423 8.08 0.07 -0.12
C PHE A 423 8.43 1.10 0.97
N SER A 424 8.60 2.36 0.58
CA SER A 424 9.19 3.40 1.43
C SER A 424 8.21 4.04 2.42
N GLY A 425 6.91 3.86 2.25
CA GLY A 425 5.90 4.58 3.02
C GLY A 425 4.57 4.69 2.28
N ASP A 426 3.52 5.04 3.02
CA ASP A 426 2.16 5.22 2.54
C ASP A 426 1.62 3.97 1.83
N GLN A 427 1.73 2.83 2.53
CA GLN A 427 1.19 1.56 2.01
C GLN A 427 -0.34 1.60 1.94
N LEU A 428 -0.92 2.47 2.75
CA LEU A 428 -2.33 2.85 2.77
C LEU A 428 -2.47 4.33 3.08
N TYR A 429 -3.62 4.90 2.70
CA TYR A 429 -4.07 6.19 3.18
C TYR A 429 -5.22 6.01 4.18
N GLU A 430 -5.13 6.66 5.33
CA GLU A 430 -6.15 6.58 6.37
C GLU A 430 -7.50 7.13 5.90
N GLY A 431 -7.48 8.13 5.02
CA GLY A 431 -8.62 8.54 4.21
C GLY A 431 -8.43 8.08 2.77
N ASP A 432 -9.18 7.07 2.32
CA ASP A 432 -9.19 6.59 0.93
C ASP A 432 -10.65 6.38 0.50
N LEU A 433 -11.04 5.21 -0.04
CA LEU A 433 -12.46 4.88 -0.24
C LEU A 433 -13.24 5.08 1.06
N THR A 434 -12.76 4.47 2.15
CA THR A 434 -13.32 4.63 3.49
C THR A 434 -12.48 5.61 4.31
N GLY A 435 -13.14 6.39 5.17
CA GLY A 435 -12.46 7.29 6.10
C GLY A 435 -11.91 6.55 7.33
N ALA A 436 -10.88 7.12 7.96
CA ALA A 436 -10.21 6.52 9.11
C ALA A 436 -11.13 6.33 10.32
N GLN A 437 -11.21 5.10 10.83
CA GLN A 437 -11.78 4.84 12.14
C GLN A 437 -10.67 4.88 13.19
N ARG A 438 -10.76 5.80 14.15
CA ARG A 438 -9.70 6.03 15.14
C ARG A 438 -10.08 5.62 16.55
N SER A 439 -11.36 5.33 16.77
CA SER A 439 -11.93 4.87 18.03
C SER A 439 -13.21 4.08 17.78
N PRO A 440 -13.57 3.15 18.68
CA PRO A 440 -12.72 2.59 19.75
C PRO A 440 -11.51 1.81 19.19
N ALA A 441 -10.57 1.42 20.05
CA ALA A 441 -9.27 0.90 19.63
C ALA A 441 -9.37 -0.36 18.76
N ASP A 442 -10.24 -1.31 19.11
CA ASP A 442 -10.38 -2.56 18.36
C ASP A 442 -11.02 -2.33 16.97
N ALA A 443 -11.91 -1.36 16.85
CA ALA A 443 -12.48 -1.00 15.56
C ALA A 443 -11.50 -0.21 14.69
N ALA A 444 -10.63 0.61 15.30
CA ALA A 444 -9.51 1.24 14.59
C ALA A 444 -8.49 0.20 14.08
N ARG A 445 -8.26 -0.85 14.87
CA ARG A 445 -7.42 -2.00 14.51
C ARG A 445 -7.94 -2.69 13.25
N LEU A 446 -9.22 -3.06 13.24
CA LEU A 446 -9.85 -3.71 12.09
C LEU A 446 -9.91 -2.79 10.87
N ASP A 447 -10.11 -1.49 11.07
CA ASP A 447 -10.09 -0.50 9.98
C ASP A 447 -8.72 -0.33 9.34
N TYR A 448 -7.64 -0.42 10.12
CA TYR A 448 -6.27 -0.46 9.59
C TYR A 448 -6.02 -1.74 8.81
N LEU A 449 -6.38 -2.89 9.40
CA LEU A 449 -6.17 -4.20 8.77
C LEU A 449 -6.91 -4.31 7.43
N ASP A 450 -8.15 -3.82 7.35
CA ASP A 450 -8.91 -3.73 6.09
C ASP A 450 -8.12 -3.04 4.96
N LYS A 451 -7.47 -1.92 5.29
CA LYS A 451 -6.66 -1.15 4.34
C LYS A 451 -5.34 -1.86 4.03
N TRP A 452 -4.67 -2.40 5.04
CA TRP A 452 -3.44 -3.18 4.86
C TRP A 452 -3.66 -4.44 4.01
N TYR A 453 -4.83 -5.07 4.08
CA TYR A 453 -5.15 -6.25 3.26
C TYR A 453 -5.29 -5.92 1.78
N ARG A 454 -5.58 -4.67 1.41
CA ARG A 454 -5.53 -4.23 0.01
C ARG A 454 -4.08 -4.25 -0.49
N TRP A 455 -3.12 -3.81 0.32
CA TRP A 455 -1.70 -3.97 -0.01
C TRP A 455 -1.34 -5.45 -0.18
N CYS A 456 -1.78 -6.32 0.75
CA CYS A 456 -1.55 -7.76 0.66
C CYS A 456 -2.10 -8.35 -0.64
N TRP A 457 -3.31 -7.95 -1.03
CA TRP A 457 -3.98 -8.49 -2.21
C TRP A 457 -3.43 -7.94 -3.54
N ALA A 458 -2.90 -6.71 -3.53
CA ALA A 458 -2.28 -6.11 -4.70
C ALA A 458 -0.86 -6.63 -4.96
N PHE A 459 -0.05 -6.75 -3.90
CA PHE A 459 1.39 -6.99 -4.02
C PHE A 459 1.87 -8.35 -3.47
N GLY A 460 1.02 -9.12 -2.82
CA GLY A 460 1.38 -10.40 -2.19
C GLY A 460 2.03 -11.41 -3.16
N ASP A 461 1.58 -11.44 -4.41
CA ASP A 461 2.16 -12.30 -5.45
C ASP A 461 3.59 -11.88 -5.84
N LEU A 462 3.93 -10.59 -5.77
CA LEU A 462 5.30 -10.13 -5.98
C LEU A 462 6.18 -10.48 -4.76
N ALA A 463 5.66 -10.24 -3.56
CA ALA A 463 6.40 -10.33 -2.29
C ALA A 463 6.63 -11.78 -1.80
N ARG A 464 5.82 -12.75 -2.25
CA ARG A 464 6.03 -14.16 -1.89
C ARG A 464 7.28 -14.77 -2.52
N ASP A 465 7.68 -14.26 -3.68
CA ASP A 465 8.79 -14.83 -4.47
C ASP A 465 10.03 -13.94 -4.46
N ARG A 466 10.02 -12.80 -3.78
CA ARG A 466 11.14 -11.84 -3.77
C ARG A 466 11.33 -11.26 -2.37
N PRO A 467 12.58 -11.06 -1.91
CA PRO A 467 12.82 -10.31 -0.70
C PRO A 467 12.13 -8.95 -0.80
N CYS A 468 11.50 -8.53 0.29
CA CYS A 468 10.71 -7.31 0.36
C CYS A 468 11.11 -6.53 1.61
N ILE A 469 11.26 -5.22 1.47
CA ILE A 469 11.41 -4.28 2.58
C ILE A 469 10.19 -3.38 2.55
N THR A 470 9.44 -3.35 3.64
CA THR A 470 8.31 -2.44 3.82
C THR A 470 8.52 -1.65 5.10
N ILE A 471 8.37 -0.32 5.03
CA ILE A 471 8.47 0.58 6.19
C ILE A 471 7.27 1.55 6.22
N PRO A 472 6.74 1.88 7.41
CA PRO A 472 5.64 2.82 7.55
C PRO A 472 6.09 4.28 7.40
N ASP A 473 5.20 5.10 6.86
CA ASP A 473 5.22 6.56 6.92
C ASP A 473 4.01 7.13 7.69
N ASP A 474 3.68 8.41 7.53
CA ASP A 474 2.63 9.13 8.27
C ASP A 474 1.23 8.53 8.08
N HIS A 475 0.81 8.29 6.84
CA HIS A 475 -0.53 7.82 6.54
C HIS A 475 -0.78 6.40 7.09
N ASP A 476 0.25 5.56 7.16
CA ASP A 476 0.19 4.21 7.74
C ASP A 476 -0.19 4.22 9.22
N VAL A 477 0.28 5.24 9.97
CA VAL A 477 -0.02 5.43 11.39
C VAL A 477 -1.16 6.42 11.64
N TYR A 478 -1.91 6.71 10.57
CA TYR A 478 -3.06 7.60 10.52
C TYR A 478 -2.71 9.03 10.96
N HIS A 479 -1.63 9.59 10.42
CA HIS A 479 -1.41 11.03 10.38
C HIS A 479 -1.45 11.49 8.93
N GLY A 480 -1.75 12.78 8.71
CA GLY A 480 -1.53 13.40 7.39
C GLY A 480 -0.08 13.83 7.17
N ASN A 481 0.63 14.16 8.26
CA ASN A 481 2.06 14.41 8.33
C ASN A 481 2.53 14.02 9.74
N ILE A 482 3.69 13.36 9.88
CA ILE A 482 4.16 12.89 11.18
C ILE A 482 5.55 13.41 11.55
N TRP A 483 5.60 14.01 12.73
CA TRP A 483 6.84 14.28 13.46
C TRP A 483 6.89 13.37 14.67
N GLY A 484 7.57 12.23 14.57
CA GLY A 484 7.49 11.16 15.57
C GLY A 484 7.99 11.57 16.96
N ALA A 485 8.85 12.60 17.05
CA ALA A 485 9.29 13.25 18.28
C ALA A 485 9.66 12.27 19.41
N GLY A 486 10.35 11.17 19.06
CA GLY A 486 10.78 10.16 20.02
C GLY A 486 9.64 9.28 20.56
N GLY A 487 8.54 9.14 19.82
CA GLY A 487 7.46 8.22 20.15
C GLY A 487 6.47 8.72 21.20
N ARG A 488 6.51 10.00 21.58
CA ARG A 488 5.61 10.53 22.61
C ARG A 488 4.14 10.52 22.20
N HIS A 489 3.23 10.66 23.16
CA HIS A 489 1.82 10.80 22.85
C HIS A 489 1.50 12.22 22.37
N ALA A 490 0.76 12.33 21.28
CA ALA A 490 0.31 13.59 20.70
C ALA A 490 -1.21 13.73 20.82
N LYS A 491 -1.71 14.90 21.25
CA LYS A 491 -3.16 15.17 21.28
C LYS A 491 -3.67 15.60 19.92
N ARG A 492 -2.87 16.40 19.21
CA ARG A 492 -3.07 16.85 17.83
C ARG A 492 -1.89 16.37 16.98
N GLN A 493 -2.08 16.29 15.67
CA GLN A 493 -1.06 15.87 14.71
C GLN A 493 0.26 16.63 14.88
N ASP A 494 0.18 17.96 14.85
CA ASP A 494 1.34 18.86 14.93
C ASP A 494 2.01 18.93 16.30
N ASP A 495 1.43 18.33 17.35
CA ASP A 495 2.06 18.35 18.67
C ASP A 495 3.38 17.57 18.70
N GLY A 496 3.70 16.78 17.67
CA GLY A 496 4.83 15.86 17.64
C GLY A 496 4.57 14.62 18.52
N GLY A 497 4.75 13.44 17.93
CA GLY A 497 4.39 12.16 18.52
C GLY A 497 3.24 11.46 17.79
N TYR A 498 2.72 10.41 18.42
CA TYR A 498 1.64 9.59 17.86
C TYR A 498 0.29 9.92 18.48
N ARG A 499 -0.70 10.21 17.63
CA ARG A 499 -2.10 10.44 18.03
C ARG A 499 -2.82 9.14 18.34
N MET A 500 -2.57 8.11 17.55
CA MET A 500 -3.08 6.76 17.81
C MET A 500 -2.39 6.17 19.05
N PRO A 501 -3.07 5.34 19.85
CA PRO A 501 -2.46 4.70 21.01
C PRO A 501 -1.25 3.84 20.63
N ALA A 502 -0.26 3.70 21.52
CA ALA A 502 0.95 2.92 21.26
C ALA A 502 0.70 1.45 20.85
N ARG A 503 -0.39 0.82 21.33
CA ARG A 503 -0.81 -0.52 20.88
C ARG A 503 -1.09 -0.56 19.37
N PHE A 504 -1.76 0.48 18.84
CA PHE A 504 -2.02 0.61 17.41
C PHE A 504 -0.71 0.81 16.63
N VAL A 505 0.15 1.73 17.08
CA VAL A 505 1.44 2.01 16.40
C VAL A 505 2.33 0.76 16.34
N ARG A 506 2.42 -0.02 17.43
CA ARG A 506 3.15 -1.28 17.44
C ARG A 506 2.58 -2.32 16.48
N MET A 507 1.26 -2.36 16.30
CA MET A 507 0.63 -3.25 15.32
C MET A 507 1.00 -2.84 13.88
N VAL A 508 0.97 -1.53 13.58
CA VAL A 508 1.39 -1.01 12.27
C VAL A 508 2.86 -1.37 12.00
N GLU A 509 3.75 -1.10 12.95
CA GLU A 509 5.16 -1.51 12.83
C GLU A 509 5.29 -3.01 12.63
N ARG A 510 4.57 -3.82 13.41
CA ARG A 510 4.67 -5.28 13.30
C ARG A 510 4.20 -5.81 11.94
N THR A 511 3.10 -5.32 11.41
CA THR A 511 2.56 -5.76 10.10
C THR A 511 3.51 -5.42 8.96
N GLN A 512 4.16 -4.25 9.03
CA GLN A 512 5.01 -3.76 7.95
C GLN A 512 6.49 -4.13 8.10
N THR A 513 7.06 -4.23 9.30
CA THR A 513 8.52 -4.31 9.50
C THR A 513 9.02 -5.56 10.21
N SER A 514 8.14 -6.44 10.71
CA SER A 514 8.59 -7.59 11.53
C SER A 514 9.49 -8.60 10.82
N HIS A 515 9.41 -8.67 9.48
CA HIS A 515 10.24 -9.51 8.62
C HIS A 515 11.61 -8.91 8.30
N LEU A 516 11.87 -7.65 8.66
CA LEU A 516 13.19 -7.03 8.49
C LEU A 516 14.22 -7.66 9.44
N PRO A 517 15.53 -7.49 9.19
CA PRO A 517 16.57 -7.83 10.16
C PRO A 517 16.30 -7.20 11.53
N ASP A 518 16.87 -7.78 12.57
CA ASP A 518 16.67 -7.26 13.93
C ASP A 518 17.23 -5.83 14.03
N ALA A 519 16.54 -4.96 14.77
CA ALA A 519 16.91 -3.54 14.85
C ALA A 519 18.35 -3.38 15.38
N ALA A 520 19.10 -2.44 14.77
CA ALA A 520 20.50 -2.19 15.15
C ALA A 520 20.64 -1.75 16.61
N ASP A 521 19.61 -1.07 17.14
CA ASP A 521 19.47 -0.78 18.57
C ASP A 521 17.99 -0.96 18.95
N PRO A 522 17.60 -2.09 19.57
CA PRO A 522 16.20 -2.46 19.77
C PRO A 522 15.52 -1.74 20.95
N ARG A 523 16.18 -0.77 21.59
CA ARG A 523 15.58 -0.05 22.72
C ARG A 523 14.31 0.69 22.25
N PRO A 524 13.16 0.50 22.91
CA PRO A 524 11.95 1.20 22.51
C PRO A 524 12.09 2.71 22.74
N VAL A 525 11.29 3.48 22.01
CA VAL A 525 11.11 4.91 22.26
C VAL A 525 10.01 5.13 23.31
N GLU A 526 9.55 6.37 23.51
CA GLU A 526 8.48 6.65 24.46
C GLU A 526 7.20 5.83 24.17
N GLN A 527 6.35 5.68 25.20
CA GLN A 527 5.17 4.80 25.19
C GLN A 527 5.45 3.31 24.92
N GLY A 528 6.72 2.89 24.91
CA GLY A 528 7.11 1.52 24.59
C GLY A 528 6.82 1.17 23.14
N ILE A 529 6.91 2.13 22.22
CA ILE A 529 6.85 1.90 20.77
C ILE A 529 8.21 1.35 20.32
N GLY A 530 8.19 0.41 19.37
CA GLY A 530 9.39 -0.22 18.86
C GLY A 530 10.23 0.71 17.99
N VAL A 531 11.34 0.16 17.50
CA VAL A 531 12.18 0.70 16.44
C VAL A 531 12.57 -0.44 15.52
N TYR A 532 12.76 -0.16 14.24
CA TYR A 532 13.09 -1.11 13.19
C TYR A 532 14.29 -0.69 12.34
N PHE A 533 14.90 0.49 12.56
CA PHE A 533 16.10 0.86 11.80
C PHE A 533 17.20 -0.20 11.95
N THR A 534 17.74 -0.64 10.83
CA THR A 534 18.63 -1.80 10.73
C THR A 534 19.37 -1.78 9.39
N ASN A 535 20.16 -2.81 9.10
CA ASN A 535 20.70 -3.04 7.78
C ASN A 535 20.40 -4.45 7.24
N LEU A 536 20.18 -4.53 5.92
CA LEU A 536 20.02 -5.77 5.17
C LEU A 536 21.27 -5.99 4.32
N ARG A 537 21.97 -7.12 4.51
CA ARG A 537 23.07 -7.53 3.61
C ARG A 537 22.58 -8.63 2.68
N TYR A 538 22.49 -8.30 1.40
CA TYR A 538 21.95 -9.18 0.37
C TYR A 538 22.70 -8.96 -0.94
N ALA A 539 23.18 -10.03 -1.59
CA ALA A 539 23.93 -9.96 -2.85
C ALA A 539 25.21 -9.10 -2.80
N GLY A 540 25.84 -9.01 -1.63
CA GLY A 540 27.00 -8.13 -1.39
C GLY A 540 26.66 -6.63 -1.38
N ILE A 541 25.38 -6.26 -1.32
CA ILE A 541 24.93 -4.89 -1.09
C ILE A 541 24.47 -4.77 0.36
N ASP A 542 24.88 -3.71 1.04
CA ASP A 542 24.46 -3.41 2.41
C ASP A 542 23.47 -2.23 2.39
N PHE A 543 22.20 -2.51 2.66
CA PHE A 543 21.11 -1.53 2.68
C PHE A 543 20.89 -1.03 4.10
N ALA A 544 21.12 0.25 4.39
CA ALA A 544 20.66 0.87 5.63
C ALA A 544 19.18 1.24 5.50
N ILE A 545 18.35 0.73 6.42
CA ILE A 545 16.92 1.00 6.50
C ILE A 545 16.68 1.96 7.65
N LEU A 546 16.09 3.13 7.36
CA LEU A 546 15.93 4.22 8.30
C LEU A 546 14.49 4.41 8.78
N GLU A 547 14.39 5.10 9.92
CA GLU A 547 13.16 5.60 10.52
C GLU A 547 13.21 7.13 10.56
N ASP A 548 13.16 7.78 9.39
CA ASP A 548 13.44 9.21 9.30
C ASP A 548 12.35 10.08 9.97
N ARG A 549 11.14 9.51 10.14
CA ARG A 549 10.02 10.12 10.87
C ARG A 549 10.08 9.95 12.38
N LYS A 550 10.64 8.83 12.88
CA LYS A 550 10.47 8.38 14.28
C LYS A 550 10.95 9.39 15.31
N PHE A 551 12.09 10.02 15.04
CA PHE A 551 12.76 10.95 15.95
C PHE A 551 12.58 12.41 15.54
N LYS A 552 11.98 12.64 14.37
CA LYS A 552 11.85 13.98 13.80
C LYS A 552 11.06 14.88 14.73
N SER A 553 11.61 16.06 14.98
CA SER A 553 10.98 17.09 15.80
C SER A 553 9.78 17.71 15.10
N SER A 554 8.83 18.28 15.85
CA SER A 554 7.73 19.05 15.25
C SER A 554 8.15 20.52 15.05
N PRO A 555 8.04 21.08 13.82
CA PRO A 555 8.31 22.49 13.57
C PRO A 555 7.29 23.39 14.28
N THR A 556 6.03 22.97 14.41
CA THR A 556 5.00 23.69 15.17
C THR A 556 5.39 23.88 16.64
N VAL A 557 6.10 22.93 17.23
CA VAL A 557 6.53 23.00 18.64
C VAL A 557 7.84 23.78 18.78
N LEU A 558 8.80 23.55 17.90
CA LEU A 558 10.16 24.12 18.05
C LEU A 558 10.33 25.49 17.39
N VAL A 559 9.45 25.87 16.45
CA VAL A 559 9.53 27.14 15.69
C VAL A 559 8.22 27.93 15.86
N PRO A 560 7.86 28.35 17.09
CA PRO A 560 6.58 29.02 17.35
C PRO A 560 6.41 30.33 16.58
N ASP A 561 7.52 31.05 16.35
CA ASP A 561 7.52 32.32 15.60
C ASP A 561 7.17 32.13 14.11
N GLY A 562 7.27 30.90 13.60
CA GLY A 562 6.89 30.56 12.23
C GLY A 562 5.39 30.34 12.02
N ASP A 563 4.58 30.28 13.09
CA ASP A 563 3.16 29.87 13.06
C ASP A 563 2.97 28.64 12.16
N CYS A 564 3.82 27.62 12.38
CA CYS A 564 3.83 26.43 11.53
C CYS A 564 2.59 25.57 11.78
N ARG A 565 1.84 25.23 10.73
CA ARG A 565 0.64 24.39 10.78
C ARG A 565 0.76 23.30 9.72
N ASN A 566 0.67 22.05 10.15
CA ASN A 566 0.84 20.89 9.29
C ASN A 566 2.09 20.98 8.39
N GLY A 567 3.24 21.38 8.94
CA GLY A 567 4.50 21.55 8.20
C GLY A 567 4.69 22.90 7.51
N TRP A 568 3.63 23.70 7.34
CA TRP A 568 3.69 24.96 6.58
C TRP A 568 3.82 26.20 7.45
N PHE A 569 4.80 27.07 7.15
CA PHE A 569 5.05 28.31 7.89
C PHE A 569 4.14 29.46 7.42
N HIS A 570 3.34 30.01 8.33
CA HIS A 570 2.32 31.02 8.01
C HIS A 570 2.67 32.44 8.44
N ALA A 571 3.63 32.60 9.35
CA ALA A 571 3.97 33.90 9.92
C ALA A 571 4.39 34.92 8.83
N PRO A 572 3.78 36.13 8.79
CA PRO A 572 4.14 37.15 7.79
C PRO A 572 5.61 37.55 7.88
N GLY A 573 6.33 37.51 6.76
CA GLY A 573 7.74 37.87 6.68
C GLY A 573 8.70 36.85 7.29
N PHE A 574 8.21 35.70 7.74
CA PHE A 574 9.06 34.60 8.18
C PHE A 574 9.74 33.93 6.98
N ASP A 575 11.07 33.83 7.02
CA ASP A 575 11.87 33.10 6.03
C ASP A 575 12.32 31.76 6.62
N PRO A 576 11.76 30.61 6.17
CA PRO A 576 12.18 29.30 6.64
C PRO A 576 13.65 28.98 6.37
N ALA A 577 14.25 29.54 5.32
CA ALA A 577 15.65 29.30 5.01
C ALA A 577 16.59 29.93 6.05
N GLU A 578 16.20 31.07 6.62
CA GLU A 578 17.01 31.79 7.62
C GLU A 578 16.63 31.44 9.06
N SER A 579 15.35 31.13 9.32
CA SER A 579 14.79 31.14 10.67
C SER A 579 14.20 29.81 11.14
N ALA A 580 14.02 28.81 10.27
CA ALA A 580 13.42 27.53 10.69
C ALA A 580 14.43 26.57 11.37
N ASP A 581 15.73 26.69 11.09
CA ASP A 581 16.75 25.84 11.73
C ASP A 581 17.01 26.33 13.16
N VAL A 582 16.51 25.60 14.15
CA VAL A 582 16.58 25.99 15.57
C VAL A 582 17.42 25.01 16.38
N PRO A 583 18.16 25.50 17.40
CA PRO A 583 18.93 24.62 18.29
C PRO A 583 18.06 23.54 18.93
N GLY A 584 18.53 22.30 18.90
CA GLY A 584 17.83 21.16 19.49
C GLY A 584 16.80 20.50 18.58
N ALA A 585 16.54 21.01 17.38
CA ALA A 585 15.74 20.29 16.39
C ALA A 585 16.46 19.01 15.93
N VAL A 586 15.70 17.91 15.89
CA VAL A 586 16.18 16.55 15.59
C VAL A 586 15.53 16.06 14.30
N LEU A 587 16.34 15.43 13.43
CA LEU A 587 15.87 14.63 12.31
C LEU A 587 15.92 13.13 12.65
N LEU A 588 17.07 12.46 12.44
CA LEU A 588 17.22 11.02 12.67
C LEU A 588 17.43 10.62 14.15
N GLY A 589 17.89 11.55 14.98
CA GLY A 589 18.31 11.27 16.36
C GLY A 589 19.68 10.58 16.46
N GLU A 590 20.31 10.67 17.63
CA GLU A 590 21.69 10.20 17.85
C GLU A 590 21.85 8.68 17.66
N ARG A 591 20.82 7.89 17.92
CA ARG A 591 20.86 6.42 17.79
C ARG A 591 21.02 5.99 16.33
N GLN A 592 20.24 6.58 15.42
CA GLN A 592 20.36 6.31 13.98
C GLN A 592 21.66 6.89 13.41
N LEU A 593 22.11 8.06 13.87
CA LEU A 593 23.40 8.62 13.45
C LEU A 593 24.58 7.74 13.88
N ALA A 594 24.53 7.17 15.10
CA ALA A 594 25.53 6.22 15.57
C ALA A 594 25.53 4.93 14.74
N PHE A 595 24.35 4.39 14.45
CA PHE A 595 24.19 3.25 13.54
C PHE A 595 24.77 3.55 12.16
N LEU A 596 24.41 4.66 11.53
CA LEU A 596 24.91 5.04 10.20
C LEU A 596 26.42 5.21 10.18
N ARG A 597 27.02 5.74 11.26
CA ARG A 597 28.48 5.86 11.38
C ARG A 597 29.15 4.49 11.43
N GLU A 598 28.63 3.56 12.24
CA GLU A 598 29.15 2.20 12.32
C GLU A 598 28.98 1.47 10.97
N TRP A 599 27.76 1.47 10.45
CA TRP A 599 27.40 0.89 9.15
C TRP A 599 28.23 1.44 8.00
N GLY A 600 28.49 2.74 7.96
CA GLY A 600 29.29 3.37 6.90
C GLY A 600 30.76 2.96 6.92
N THR A 601 31.27 2.55 8.09
CA THR A 601 32.63 2.04 8.25
C THR A 601 32.76 0.53 8.09
N ASP A 602 31.67 -0.22 8.27
CA ASP A 602 31.67 -1.67 8.12
C ASP A 602 31.38 -2.10 6.66
N TRP A 603 32.41 -2.65 6.01
CA TRP A 603 32.34 -3.21 4.66
C TRP A 603 32.58 -4.73 4.65
N SER A 604 32.34 -5.40 5.78
CA SER A 604 32.42 -6.85 5.92
C SER A 604 31.39 -7.59 5.06
N GLY A 605 31.46 -8.93 5.04
CA GLY A 605 30.48 -9.77 4.33
C GLY A 605 30.51 -9.63 2.80
N GLY A 606 31.66 -9.26 2.23
CA GLY A 606 31.79 -9.04 0.78
C GLY A 606 31.07 -7.79 0.26
N THR A 607 30.68 -6.87 1.16
CA THR A 607 29.95 -5.64 0.80
C THR A 607 30.72 -4.84 -0.24
N TRP A 608 30.08 -4.56 -1.37
CA TRP A 608 30.66 -3.86 -2.51
C TRP A 608 29.89 -2.58 -2.90
N MET A 609 28.66 -2.44 -2.44
CA MET A 609 27.83 -1.24 -2.57
C MET A 609 27.04 -0.98 -1.29
N LYS A 610 26.74 0.29 -1.04
CA LYS A 610 25.90 0.73 0.07
C LYS A 610 24.74 1.57 -0.45
N VAL A 611 23.55 1.31 0.07
CA VAL A 611 22.32 2.02 -0.29
C VAL A 611 21.58 2.38 0.99
N VAL A 612 21.00 3.58 1.05
CA VAL A 612 20.13 4.01 2.13
C VAL A 612 18.70 4.02 1.64
N LEU A 613 17.80 3.50 2.48
CA LEU A 613 16.37 3.41 2.26
C LEU A 613 15.66 4.19 3.38
N SER A 614 14.84 5.17 3.02
CA SER A 614 14.05 5.95 3.99
C SER A 614 12.69 6.36 3.42
N GLN A 615 11.85 6.97 4.25
CA GLN A 615 10.53 7.46 3.85
C GLN A 615 10.64 8.59 2.83
N THR A 616 11.47 9.61 3.09
CA THR A 616 11.59 10.79 2.22
C THR A 616 13.01 11.30 2.03
N ILE A 617 13.26 11.93 0.88
CA ILE A 617 14.55 12.53 0.53
C ILE A 617 14.92 13.70 1.45
N PHE A 618 16.21 13.94 1.64
CA PHE A 618 16.75 14.96 2.54
C PHE A 618 16.81 16.35 1.87
N ALA A 619 15.69 16.75 1.28
CA ALA A 619 15.47 18.04 0.62
C ALA A 619 13.96 18.28 0.48
N ASN A 620 13.55 19.50 0.14
CA ASN A 620 12.19 19.77 -0.36
C ASN A 620 12.21 20.13 -1.85
N VAL A 621 11.72 19.23 -2.70
CA VAL A 621 11.64 19.46 -4.16
C VAL A 621 10.18 19.71 -4.54
N ALA A 622 9.66 20.87 -4.14
CA ALA A 622 8.30 21.27 -4.50
C ALA A 622 8.19 22.79 -4.70
N THR A 623 7.26 23.18 -5.55
CA THR A 623 6.81 24.57 -5.72
C THR A 623 5.31 24.69 -5.53
N LEU A 624 4.88 25.86 -5.08
CA LEU A 624 3.48 26.21 -4.91
C LEU A 624 3.19 27.57 -5.55
N PRO A 625 1.95 27.85 -5.99
CA PRO A 625 1.58 29.20 -6.38
C PRO A 625 1.87 30.21 -5.26
N ALA A 626 2.37 31.41 -5.57
CA ALA A 626 2.80 32.38 -4.56
C ALA A 626 1.72 32.77 -3.52
N ALA A 627 0.44 32.66 -3.86
CA ALA A 627 -0.67 32.94 -2.94
C ALA A 627 -0.99 31.76 -1.99
N ALA A 628 -0.51 30.55 -2.31
CA ALA A 628 -0.73 29.38 -1.50
C ALA A 628 0.08 29.46 -0.20
N LYS A 629 -0.51 28.92 0.88
CA LYS A 629 0.10 28.87 2.20
C LYS A 629 0.28 27.45 2.72
N SER A 630 -0.19 26.46 1.97
CA SER A 630 -0.03 25.03 2.21
C SER A 630 -0.26 24.25 0.93
N ASP A 631 0.02 22.95 0.96
CA ASP A 631 -0.29 22.00 -0.11
C ASP A 631 -1.78 21.67 -0.25
N GLY A 632 -2.67 22.22 0.58
CA GLY A 632 -4.11 22.03 0.44
C GLY A 632 -4.67 22.49 -0.92
N VAL A 633 -3.93 23.32 -1.66
CA VAL A 633 -4.28 23.72 -3.04
C VAL A 633 -3.82 22.71 -4.09
N VAL A 634 -2.81 21.89 -3.80
CA VAL A 634 -2.13 20.98 -4.75
C VAL A 634 -3.11 20.08 -5.50
N PRO A 635 -4.09 19.44 -4.83
CA PRO A 635 -5.06 18.59 -5.51
C PRO A 635 -5.93 19.30 -6.56
N SER A 636 -6.03 20.63 -6.49
CA SER A 636 -6.86 21.45 -7.37
C SER A 636 -6.06 22.27 -8.41
N LEU A 637 -4.74 22.15 -8.40
CA LEU A 637 -3.91 22.87 -9.36
C LEU A 637 -4.17 22.41 -10.79
N VAL A 638 -4.13 23.37 -11.71
CA VAL A 638 -4.21 23.06 -13.13
C VAL A 638 -2.99 22.24 -13.53
N ILE A 639 -3.23 21.09 -14.14
CA ILE A 639 -2.19 20.27 -14.75
C ILE A 639 -1.82 20.90 -16.11
N PRO A 640 -0.54 21.29 -16.30
CA PRO A 640 -0.08 21.94 -17.52
C PRO A 640 -0.02 20.99 -18.73
N GLU A 641 0.05 21.55 -19.93
CA GLU A 641 0.41 20.79 -21.13
C GLU A 641 1.90 20.40 -21.12
N PRO A 642 2.31 19.33 -21.82
CA PRO A 642 3.72 18.99 -21.96
C PRO A 642 4.57 20.18 -22.49
N GLY A 643 5.59 20.56 -21.72
CA GLY A 643 6.48 21.68 -22.04
C GLY A 643 6.00 23.06 -21.57
N GLU A 644 4.80 23.17 -20.99
CA GLU A 644 4.34 24.39 -20.33
C GLU A 644 4.95 24.52 -18.92
N TYR A 645 5.38 25.73 -18.59
CA TYR A 645 5.97 26.07 -17.28
C TYR A 645 5.05 27.04 -16.55
N PRO A 646 4.30 26.58 -15.53
CA PRO A 646 3.54 27.46 -14.66
C PRO A 646 4.40 28.61 -14.10
N SER A 647 3.93 29.84 -14.29
CA SER A 647 4.59 31.05 -13.78
C SER A 647 3.98 31.49 -12.45
N GLY A 648 4.77 32.14 -11.59
CA GLY A 648 4.29 32.70 -10.32
C GLY A 648 4.28 31.71 -9.16
N ASP A 649 4.90 30.54 -9.35
CA ASP A 649 5.22 29.62 -8.27
C ASP A 649 6.45 30.10 -7.47
N HIS A 650 6.50 29.74 -6.19
CA HIS A 650 7.66 29.90 -5.32
C HIS A 650 8.17 28.54 -4.83
N LEU A 651 9.40 28.52 -4.30
CA LEU A 651 9.94 27.31 -3.67
C LEU A 651 9.20 27.04 -2.37
N ALA A 652 8.67 25.82 -2.22
CA ALA A 652 8.00 25.41 -1.01
C ALA A 652 9.01 25.15 0.11
N ALA A 653 8.61 25.38 1.36
CA ALA A 653 9.36 25.04 2.56
C ALA A 653 8.45 24.20 3.48
N ASP A 654 8.30 22.93 3.13
CA ASP A 654 7.47 21.98 3.87
C ASP A 654 8.27 21.34 5.01
N GLY A 655 7.93 21.67 6.25
CA GLY A 655 8.56 21.14 7.46
C GLY A 655 8.33 19.64 7.66
N ASP A 656 7.45 19.02 6.87
CA ASP A 656 7.31 17.58 6.80
C ASP A 656 8.37 16.92 5.90
N SER A 657 8.88 17.59 4.86
CA SER A 657 10.03 17.09 4.09
C SER A 657 11.30 16.98 4.97
N ASN A 658 12.25 16.12 4.60
CA ASN A 658 13.55 16.07 5.29
C ASN A 658 14.54 17.15 4.83
N GLY A 659 14.06 18.21 4.16
CA GLY A 659 14.78 19.48 4.04
C GLY A 659 14.93 20.20 5.38
N TRP A 660 14.03 19.91 6.34
CA TRP A 660 14.07 20.45 7.70
C TRP A 660 14.12 19.33 8.76
N PRO A 661 14.84 19.53 9.89
CA PRO A 661 15.70 20.67 10.20
C PRO A 661 17.04 20.60 9.45
N GLN A 662 17.53 21.75 8.97
CA GLN A 662 18.72 21.85 8.13
C GLN A 662 19.97 21.29 8.84
N THR A 663 20.16 21.59 10.13
CA THR A 663 21.30 21.04 10.90
C THR A 663 21.21 19.51 11.02
N GLY A 664 20.02 18.95 11.27
CA GLY A 664 19.79 17.51 11.35
C GLY A 664 20.03 16.81 10.02
N ARG A 665 19.48 17.36 8.94
CA ARG A 665 19.72 16.94 7.55
C ARG A 665 21.21 16.88 7.22
N ASN A 666 21.94 17.95 7.50
CA ASN A 666 23.37 18.04 7.18
C ASN A 666 24.22 17.03 7.98
N ARG A 667 23.84 16.70 9.23
CA ARG A 667 24.50 15.62 9.98
C ARG A 667 24.29 14.26 9.32
N ALA A 668 23.04 13.96 8.94
CA ALA A 668 22.72 12.71 8.27
C ALA A 668 23.51 12.59 6.96
N LEU A 669 23.43 13.57 6.07
CA LEU A 669 24.15 13.54 4.78
C LEU A 669 25.66 13.34 4.91
N ARG A 670 26.28 13.87 5.98
CA ARG A 670 27.70 13.60 6.25
C ARG A 670 27.96 12.14 6.54
N GLU A 671 27.12 11.47 7.33
CA GLU A 671 27.28 10.03 7.59
C GLU A 671 27.01 9.20 6.33
N LEU A 672 26.00 9.55 5.52
CA LEU A 672 25.68 8.86 4.27
C LEU A 672 26.84 8.92 3.26
N ARG A 673 27.40 10.11 3.02
CA ARG A 673 28.47 10.27 2.02
C ARG A 673 29.78 9.58 2.41
N ARG A 674 30.09 9.44 3.71
CA ARG A 674 31.26 8.69 4.19
C ARG A 674 31.26 7.23 3.72
N ALA A 675 30.08 6.71 3.38
CA ALA A 675 29.82 5.37 2.90
C ALA A 675 29.65 5.27 1.38
N PHE A 676 29.75 6.38 0.65
CA PHE A 676 29.46 6.47 -0.80
C PHE A 676 28.06 5.94 -1.15
N ALA A 677 27.09 6.16 -0.26
CA ALA A 677 25.78 5.53 -0.37
C ALA A 677 24.83 6.31 -1.29
N LEU A 678 24.16 5.57 -2.18
CA LEU A 678 22.96 6.05 -2.89
C LEU A 678 21.79 6.13 -1.89
N HIS A 679 20.94 7.16 -1.99
CA HIS A 679 19.72 7.25 -1.20
C HIS A 679 18.47 6.99 -2.08
N VAL A 680 17.60 6.06 -1.68
CA VAL A 680 16.31 5.79 -2.34
C VAL A 680 15.18 6.01 -1.32
N ALA A 681 14.18 6.81 -1.69
CA ALA A 681 13.09 7.20 -0.81
C ALA A 681 11.79 7.51 -1.59
N GLY A 682 10.71 7.91 -0.90
CA GLY A 682 9.40 8.24 -1.45
C GLY A 682 8.78 9.51 -0.84
N ASP A 683 7.49 9.43 -0.43
CA ASP A 683 6.66 10.46 0.24
C ASP A 683 6.34 11.74 -0.56
N GLN A 684 7.29 12.29 -1.31
CA GLN A 684 7.14 13.63 -1.88
C GLN A 684 6.05 13.71 -2.96
N HIS A 685 5.45 12.59 -3.39
CA HIS A 685 4.43 12.52 -4.44
C HIS A 685 4.87 13.17 -5.76
N LEU A 686 6.18 13.23 -5.96
CA LEU A 686 6.84 13.83 -7.10
C LEU A 686 8.20 13.15 -7.24
N ALA A 687 8.34 12.27 -8.22
CA ALA A 687 9.62 11.61 -8.43
C ALA A 687 10.67 12.66 -8.76
N SER A 688 11.82 12.57 -8.10
CA SER A 688 12.91 13.50 -8.28
C SER A 688 14.24 12.77 -8.19
N LEU A 689 15.16 13.17 -9.06
CA LEU A 689 16.54 12.76 -9.03
C LEU A 689 17.39 13.97 -8.64
N VAL A 690 18.01 13.90 -7.46
CA VAL A 690 18.79 15.01 -6.90
C VAL A 690 20.19 14.58 -6.48
N HIS A 691 21.11 15.52 -6.49
CA HIS A 691 22.43 15.40 -5.89
C HIS A 691 22.51 16.39 -4.72
N TYR A 692 22.77 15.88 -3.51
CA TYR A 692 22.79 16.71 -2.31
C TYR A 692 24.08 17.52 -2.18
N GLY A 693 23.96 18.74 -1.65
CA GLY A 693 25.08 19.53 -1.14
C GLY A 693 24.94 19.85 0.35
N VAL A 694 26.06 19.84 1.06
CA VAL A 694 26.19 20.18 2.49
C VAL A 694 27.08 21.42 2.63
N GLU A 695 28.40 21.28 2.42
CA GLU A 695 29.32 22.42 2.49
C GLU A 695 29.32 23.16 1.14
N GLU A 696 29.49 22.40 0.06
CA GLU A 696 29.46 22.87 -1.32
C GLU A 696 28.30 22.23 -2.12
N TRP A 697 28.18 22.58 -3.39
CA TRP A 697 27.30 21.88 -4.31
C TRP A 697 27.84 20.47 -4.59
N ASP A 698 26.95 19.49 -4.74
CA ASP A 698 27.29 18.15 -5.23
C ASP A 698 28.33 17.41 -4.36
N ASP A 699 28.47 17.75 -3.08
CA ASP A 699 29.51 17.22 -2.19
C ASP A 699 29.02 16.11 -1.24
N ALA A 700 27.80 15.59 -1.47
CA ALA A 700 27.18 14.48 -0.75
C ALA A 700 26.52 13.48 -1.72
N GLY A 701 25.62 12.61 -1.26
CA GLY A 701 25.08 11.51 -2.06
C GLY A 701 24.05 11.92 -3.12
N TRP A 702 23.87 11.07 -4.13
CA TRP A 702 22.71 11.11 -5.03
C TRP A 702 21.47 10.52 -4.35
N ALA A 703 20.30 11.00 -4.73
CA ALA A 703 19.03 10.45 -4.27
C ALA A 703 17.97 10.33 -5.36
N LEU A 704 17.26 9.20 -5.33
CA LEU A 704 16.05 8.95 -6.07
C LEU A 704 14.85 8.98 -5.12
N CYS A 705 13.99 9.99 -5.27
CA CYS A 705 12.63 9.93 -4.77
C CYS A 705 11.76 9.25 -5.84
N VAL A 706 11.09 8.14 -5.50
CA VAL A 706 10.21 7.42 -6.44
C VAL A 706 8.84 8.10 -6.56
N PRO A 707 8.13 7.93 -7.69
CA PRO A 707 6.75 8.43 -7.82
C PRO A 707 5.79 7.59 -6.98
N SER A 708 4.63 8.16 -6.64
CA SER A 708 3.54 7.40 -6.03
C SER A 708 2.99 6.35 -7.00
N VAL A 709 2.64 5.16 -6.50
CA VAL A 709 1.92 4.11 -7.25
C VAL A 709 0.64 4.67 -7.87
N ALA A 710 -0.09 5.47 -7.08
CA ALA A 710 -1.19 6.30 -7.57
C ALA A 710 -1.22 7.60 -6.76
N ASN A 711 -1.13 8.73 -7.46
CA ASN A 711 -0.82 10.01 -6.83
C ASN A 711 -2.08 10.80 -6.41
N THR A 712 -2.19 11.10 -5.10
CA THR A 712 -3.27 11.96 -4.56
C THR A 712 -2.92 13.44 -4.58
N PHE A 713 -1.65 13.77 -4.35
CA PHE A 713 -1.17 15.15 -4.29
C PHE A 713 -0.17 15.34 -5.43
N PRO A 714 -0.61 15.77 -6.63
CA PRO A 714 0.28 16.01 -7.77
C PRO A 714 1.15 17.24 -7.52
N ARG A 715 2.09 17.14 -6.57
CA ARG A 715 3.11 18.14 -6.29
C ARG A 715 3.90 18.37 -7.58
N ARG A 716 4.43 19.59 -7.73
CA ARG A 716 5.17 19.99 -8.92
C ARG A 716 6.42 20.78 -8.56
N TRP A 717 7.36 20.84 -9.47
CA TRP A 717 8.61 21.59 -9.37
C TRP A 717 8.78 22.47 -10.61
N PHE A 718 8.34 23.72 -10.47
CA PHE A 718 8.49 24.79 -11.45
C PHE A 718 9.13 26.01 -10.77
N PRO A 719 10.45 25.95 -10.47
CA PRO A 719 11.13 27.02 -9.77
C PRO A 719 11.06 28.33 -10.60
N PRO A 720 10.87 29.50 -9.94
CA PRO A 720 10.67 30.77 -10.64
C PRO A 720 11.90 31.25 -11.42
N GLN A 721 13.08 30.70 -11.15
CA GLN A 721 14.29 30.96 -11.93
C GLN A 721 14.87 29.62 -12.42
N PRO A 722 15.49 29.58 -13.61
CA PRO A 722 16.22 28.39 -14.05
C PRO A 722 17.37 28.03 -13.09
N GLY A 723 17.64 26.73 -12.97
CA GLY A 723 18.74 26.25 -12.15
C GLY A 723 20.10 26.70 -12.66
N LEU A 724 21.03 26.94 -11.73
CA LEU A 724 22.41 27.29 -12.06
C LEU A 724 23.15 26.07 -12.61
N GLU A 725 24.15 26.28 -13.47
CA GLU A 725 24.98 25.20 -14.04
C GLU A 725 24.18 24.03 -14.65
N ARG A 726 22.98 24.35 -15.14
CA ARG A 726 22.13 23.41 -15.84
C ARG A 726 22.79 22.94 -17.14
N GLU A 727 22.65 21.65 -17.43
CA GLU A 727 23.07 21.05 -18.71
C GLU A 727 22.43 21.78 -19.91
N ALA A 728 23.21 21.94 -20.98
CA ALA A 728 22.75 22.60 -22.20
C ALA A 728 21.55 21.84 -22.80
N GLY A 729 20.44 22.55 -23.04
CA GLY A 729 19.20 21.96 -23.57
C GLY A 729 18.32 21.25 -22.53
N ALA A 730 18.75 21.08 -21.28
CA ALA A 730 17.93 20.48 -20.24
C ALA A 730 16.72 21.36 -19.83
N PRO A 731 15.68 20.79 -19.19
CA PRO A 731 14.52 21.56 -18.72
C PRO A 731 14.90 22.66 -17.73
N ALA A 732 14.24 23.83 -17.76
CA ALA A 732 14.60 24.98 -16.90
C ALA A 732 14.56 24.67 -15.40
N TYR A 733 13.76 23.68 -14.99
CA TYR A 733 13.65 23.23 -13.60
C TYR A 733 14.82 22.34 -13.12
N THR A 734 15.82 22.07 -13.97
CA THR A 734 17.03 21.30 -13.63
C THR A 734 18.23 22.22 -13.37
N GLY A 735 19.27 21.69 -12.72
CA GLY A 735 20.46 22.42 -12.29
C GLY A 735 20.50 22.65 -10.77
N ARG A 736 21.38 23.53 -10.32
CA ARG A 736 21.62 23.86 -8.91
C ARG A 736 20.57 24.84 -8.39
N PHE A 737 19.96 24.49 -7.26
CA PHE A 737 18.98 25.28 -6.52
C PHE A 737 19.26 25.27 -5.02
N ARG A 738 18.88 26.36 -4.35
CA ARG A 738 18.60 26.29 -2.92
C ARG A 738 17.13 25.93 -2.77
N ASP A 739 16.81 24.88 -2.01
CA ASP A 739 15.40 24.56 -1.72
C ASP A 739 14.77 25.65 -0.82
N GLY A 740 13.48 25.51 -0.47
CA GLY A 740 12.80 26.50 0.39
C GLY A 740 13.37 26.64 1.81
N PHE A 741 14.27 25.75 2.23
CA PHE A 741 15.01 25.84 3.49
C PHE A 741 16.46 26.33 3.31
N GLY A 742 16.84 26.71 2.08
CA GLY A 742 18.17 27.19 1.76
C GLY A 742 19.20 26.09 1.50
N ASN A 743 18.79 24.81 1.53
CA ASN A 743 19.69 23.67 1.33
C ASN A 743 20.15 23.59 -0.12
N ARG A 744 21.43 23.25 -0.33
CA ARG A 744 21.97 23.03 -1.67
C ARG A 744 21.48 21.70 -2.23
N ILE A 745 20.85 21.75 -3.40
CA ILE A 745 20.45 20.59 -4.19
C ILE A 745 20.71 20.84 -5.68
N THR A 746 21.16 19.82 -6.39
CA THR A 746 21.16 19.81 -7.85
C THR A 746 20.07 18.89 -8.34
N VAL A 747 19.11 19.42 -9.09
CA VAL A 747 17.97 18.67 -9.63
C VAL A 747 18.31 18.23 -11.04
N HIS A 748 18.30 16.91 -11.28
CA HIS A 748 18.64 16.32 -12.57
C HIS A 748 17.40 15.89 -13.36
N ALA A 749 16.37 15.39 -12.69
CA ALA A 749 15.11 14.99 -13.31
C ALA A 749 13.96 15.12 -12.30
N VAL A 750 12.76 15.43 -12.80
CA VAL A 750 11.52 15.49 -12.01
C VAL A 750 10.36 15.01 -12.87
N SER A 751 9.49 14.14 -12.33
CA SER A 751 8.28 13.67 -12.99
C SER A 751 7.13 14.67 -12.78
N ASN A 752 7.29 15.89 -13.29
CA ASN A 752 6.25 16.93 -13.15
C ASN A 752 4.92 16.45 -13.74
N PRO A 753 3.78 16.69 -13.06
CA PRO A 753 2.48 16.33 -13.59
C PRO A 753 2.17 17.14 -14.85
N VAL A 754 1.70 16.47 -15.88
CA VAL A 754 1.35 17.03 -17.20
C VAL A 754 0.14 16.29 -17.75
N ARG A 755 -0.58 16.90 -18.70
CA ARG A 755 -1.63 16.21 -19.46
C ARG A 755 -1.00 15.09 -20.28
N SER A 756 -1.17 13.87 -19.79
CA SER A 756 -0.50 12.66 -20.28
C SER A 756 -1.10 12.15 -21.59
N GLY A 757 -2.37 12.46 -21.85
CA GLY A 757 -3.16 11.88 -22.94
C GLY A 757 -3.68 10.47 -22.64
N HIS A 758 -3.43 9.93 -21.44
CA HIS A 758 -3.92 8.63 -21.00
C HIS A 758 -5.18 8.76 -20.12
N THR A 759 -6.02 7.73 -20.15
CA THR A 759 -7.31 7.68 -19.44
C THR A 759 -7.27 6.58 -18.37
N PRO A 760 -7.74 6.84 -17.12
CA PRO A 760 -8.34 8.09 -16.65
C PRO A 760 -7.31 9.19 -16.37
N ALA A 761 -7.59 10.42 -16.81
CA ALA A 761 -6.73 11.58 -16.55
C ALA A 761 -6.52 11.81 -15.04
N ALA A 762 -7.53 11.52 -14.22
CA ALA A 762 -7.45 11.64 -12.75
C ALA A 762 -6.32 10.80 -12.13
N LEU A 763 -5.87 9.76 -12.83
CA LEU A 763 -4.72 8.95 -12.48
C LEU A 763 -3.46 9.41 -13.22
N HIS A 764 -3.49 9.36 -14.55
CA HIS A 764 -2.28 9.43 -15.37
C HIS A 764 -1.66 10.84 -15.45
N ASP A 765 -2.47 11.89 -15.34
CA ASP A 765 -1.98 13.28 -15.40
C ASP A 765 -1.25 13.70 -14.11
N ARG A 766 -1.29 12.86 -13.08
CA ARG A 766 -0.65 13.09 -11.77
C ARG A 766 0.73 12.45 -11.63
N ALA A 767 1.33 12.05 -12.76
CA ALA A 767 2.64 11.40 -12.85
C ALA A 767 2.86 10.18 -11.92
N PRO A 768 1.92 9.20 -11.86
CA PRO A 768 2.09 7.97 -11.07
C PRO A 768 3.10 7.00 -11.70
N GLY A 769 3.66 6.09 -10.90
CA GLY A 769 4.65 5.14 -11.41
C GLY A 769 5.37 4.31 -10.35
N TYR A 770 6.57 3.87 -10.69
CA TYR A 770 7.50 3.17 -9.80
C TYR A 770 8.97 3.48 -10.18
N GLY A 771 9.90 3.24 -9.26
CA GLY A 771 11.34 3.36 -9.50
C GLY A 771 12.03 2.02 -9.76
N ILE A 772 13.02 2.00 -10.65
CA ILE A 772 13.96 0.87 -10.80
C ILE A 772 15.38 1.39 -10.59
N VAL A 773 16.16 0.70 -9.75
CA VAL A 773 17.58 0.97 -9.54
C VAL A 773 18.38 -0.27 -9.92
N ARG A 774 19.33 -0.11 -10.84
CA ARG A 774 20.25 -1.17 -11.27
C ARG A 774 21.64 -0.88 -10.75
N LEU A 775 22.22 -1.84 -10.01
CA LEU A 775 23.55 -1.72 -9.43
C LEU A 775 24.47 -2.74 -10.09
N ASP A 776 25.47 -2.27 -10.83
CA ASP A 776 26.41 -3.15 -11.52
C ASP A 776 27.59 -3.54 -10.61
N PRO A 777 27.75 -4.83 -10.25
CA PRO A 777 28.81 -5.28 -9.36
C PRO A 777 30.21 -5.22 -9.97
N ARG A 778 30.34 -5.10 -11.30
CA ARG A 778 31.61 -5.06 -12.04
C ARG A 778 32.06 -3.63 -12.31
N THR A 779 31.15 -2.79 -12.81
CA THR A 779 31.49 -1.40 -13.19
C THR A 779 31.29 -0.40 -12.07
N ARG A 780 30.58 -0.77 -10.99
CA ARG A 780 30.13 0.15 -9.92
C ARG A 780 29.22 1.28 -10.43
N GLU A 781 28.63 1.10 -11.60
CA GLU A 781 27.62 2.00 -12.14
C GLU A 781 26.27 1.73 -11.47
N ILE A 782 25.53 2.82 -11.29
CA ILE A 782 24.20 2.87 -10.69
C ILE A 782 23.29 3.51 -11.73
N THR A 783 22.36 2.72 -12.29
CA THR A 783 21.36 3.24 -13.23
C THR A 783 20.05 3.45 -12.50
N LEU A 784 19.55 4.67 -12.52
CA LEU A 784 18.34 5.14 -11.85
C LEU A 784 17.27 5.35 -12.91
N GLU A 785 16.10 4.77 -12.70
CA GLU A 785 14.98 4.77 -13.63
C GLU A 785 13.68 5.16 -12.91
N CYS A 786 12.78 5.84 -13.61
CA CYS A 786 11.47 6.25 -13.10
C CYS A 786 10.43 5.98 -14.19
N TRP A 787 9.57 4.99 -13.96
CA TRP A 787 8.67 4.44 -14.97
C TRP A 787 7.24 4.96 -14.78
N PRO A 788 6.60 5.49 -15.84
CA PRO A 788 5.17 5.75 -15.82
C PRO A 788 4.39 4.44 -15.72
N ARG A 789 3.34 4.40 -14.90
CA ARG A 789 2.57 3.16 -14.67
C ARG A 789 1.92 2.54 -15.91
N TRP A 790 1.68 3.33 -16.96
CA TRP A 790 1.00 2.89 -18.19
C TRP A 790 1.94 2.34 -19.27
N VAL A 791 3.26 2.38 -19.02
CA VAL A 791 4.25 1.87 -19.97
C VAL A 791 4.47 0.38 -19.68
N ASP A 792 4.38 -0.44 -20.74
CA ASP A 792 4.88 -1.81 -20.72
C ASP A 792 6.40 -1.78 -20.94
N PRO A 793 7.22 -2.12 -19.93
CA PRO A 793 8.68 -2.04 -20.05
C PRO A 793 9.28 -3.07 -21.02
N THR A 794 8.49 -4.03 -21.52
CA THR A 794 8.93 -5.01 -22.52
C THR A 794 8.76 -4.51 -23.96
N ALA A 795 8.02 -3.43 -24.16
CA ALA A 795 7.80 -2.85 -25.48
C ALA A 795 9.08 -2.23 -26.05
N SER A 796 9.25 -2.27 -27.37
CA SER A 796 10.46 -1.76 -28.03
C SER A 796 10.63 -0.24 -27.95
N ASP A 797 9.54 0.48 -27.73
CA ASP A 797 9.46 1.93 -27.57
C ASP A 797 9.22 2.35 -26.12
N ALA A 798 9.35 1.42 -25.18
CA ALA A 798 9.21 1.68 -23.75
C ALA A 798 10.21 2.75 -23.28
N ALA A 799 9.72 3.74 -22.54
CA ALA A 799 10.52 4.83 -22.03
C ALA A 799 10.13 5.19 -20.60
N CYS A 800 11.14 5.55 -19.80
CA CYS A 800 10.97 6.20 -18.52
C CYS A 800 10.35 7.60 -18.70
N TYR A 801 9.98 8.24 -17.59
CA TYR A 801 9.72 9.68 -17.58
C TYR A 801 10.93 10.47 -18.12
N PRO A 802 10.72 11.67 -18.72
CA PRO A 802 11.81 12.49 -19.23
C PRO A 802 12.89 12.79 -18.18
N GLY A 803 14.16 12.63 -18.56
CA GLY A 803 15.32 12.78 -17.67
C GLY A 803 15.84 11.47 -17.09
N TRP A 804 15.10 10.37 -17.26
CA TRP A 804 15.53 9.01 -16.95
C TRP A 804 15.64 8.16 -18.24
N PRO A 805 16.43 7.07 -18.24
CA PRO A 805 17.32 6.64 -17.16
C PRO A 805 18.54 7.57 -16.99
N ARG A 806 19.12 7.59 -15.79
CA ARG A 806 20.38 8.29 -15.50
C ARG A 806 21.36 7.32 -14.85
N THR A 807 22.59 7.29 -15.36
CA THR A 807 23.67 6.46 -14.80
C THR A 807 24.69 7.34 -14.10
N VAL A 808 25.08 6.95 -12.88
CA VAL A 808 26.12 7.56 -12.06
C VAL A 808 27.07 6.49 -11.55
N HIS A 809 28.26 6.86 -11.12
CA HIS A 809 29.23 5.93 -10.53
C HIS A 809 29.16 5.97 -9.00
N GLN A 810 29.46 4.85 -8.32
CA GLN A 810 29.48 4.77 -6.85
C GLN A 810 30.21 5.95 -6.18
N LEU A 811 31.38 6.32 -6.73
CA LEU A 811 32.21 7.40 -6.20
C LEU A 811 31.58 8.78 -6.30
N ASP A 812 30.58 8.97 -7.16
CA ASP A 812 29.86 10.24 -7.30
C ASP A 812 29.05 10.56 -6.03
N ASN A 813 28.76 9.57 -5.18
CA ASN A 813 28.08 9.77 -3.89
C ASN A 813 28.98 10.39 -2.81
N TYR A 814 30.23 10.71 -3.13
CA TYR A 814 31.10 11.55 -2.31
C TYR A 814 32.02 12.42 -3.20
N ALA A 815 31.43 13.27 -4.03
CA ALA A 815 32.15 14.14 -4.96
C ALA A 815 32.72 15.44 -4.32
N ARG A 816 32.96 15.44 -2.99
CA ARG A 816 33.62 16.56 -2.31
C ARG A 816 35.04 16.75 -2.87
N SER A 817 35.35 17.97 -3.27
CA SER A 817 36.65 18.31 -3.85
C SER A 817 37.82 18.03 -2.89
N ALA A 818 38.83 17.32 -3.40
CA ALA A 818 40.06 17.05 -2.69
C ALA A 818 40.93 18.31 -2.53
N ALA A 819 41.51 18.51 -1.35
CA ALA A 819 42.50 19.57 -1.10
C ALA A 819 43.93 19.02 -1.01
N ALA A 820 44.06 17.73 -0.73
CA ALA A 820 45.33 17.01 -0.65
C ALA A 820 45.10 15.53 -0.95
N TRP A 821 46.20 14.81 -1.16
CA TRP A 821 46.20 13.38 -1.48
C TRP A 821 47.20 12.64 -0.60
N LEU A 822 46.90 11.38 -0.30
CA LEU A 822 47.86 10.44 0.28
C LEU A 822 48.63 9.73 -0.86
N PRO A 823 49.81 9.15 -0.57
CA PRO A 823 50.51 8.29 -1.52
C PRO A 823 49.58 7.20 -2.09
N GLU A 824 49.82 6.82 -3.35
CA GLU A 824 49.05 5.76 -4.00
C GLU A 824 49.28 4.41 -3.31
N LEU A 825 48.21 3.77 -2.86
CA LEU A 825 48.25 2.44 -2.27
C LEU A 825 48.25 1.39 -3.38
N ARG A 826 49.12 0.39 -3.27
CA ARG A 826 49.20 -0.75 -4.19
C ARG A 826 49.01 -2.04 -3.41
N PHE A 827 47.91 -2.75 -3.65
CA PHE A 827 47.51 -3.93 -2.88
C PHE A 827 48.16 -5.20 -3.46
N ARG A 828 49.14 -5.75 -2.74
CA ARG A 828 49.77 -7.04 -3.05
C ARG A 828 48.89 -8.14 -2.45
N GLY A 829 48.02 -8.74 -3.25
CA GLY A 829 47.10 -9.79 -2.79
C GLY A 829 45.73 -9.84 -3.46
N GLY A 830 45.44 -8.92 -4.39
CA GLY A 830 44.22 -8.90 -5.19
C GLY A 830 43.37 -7.64 -5.01
N GLU A 831 42.31 -7.54 -5.80
CA GLU A 831 41.33 -6.45 -5.78
C GLU A 831 40.38 -6.55 -4.58
N GLY A 832 39.72 -5.44 -4.22
CA GLY A 832 38.67 -5.47 -3.21
C GLY A 832 39.13 -5.14 -1.78
N ALA A 833 40.33 -4.59 -1.58
CA ALA A 833 40.74 -4.12 -0.27
C ALA A 833 39.82 -3.00 0.26
N VAL A 834 39.53 -3.00 1.56
CA VAL A 834 38.74 -1.93 2.19
C VAL A 834 39.69 -0.91 2.79
N VAL A 835 39.52 0.36 2.44
CA VAL A 835 40.35 1.47 2.91
C VAL A 835 39.49 2.45 3.68
N GLY A 836 39.76 2.59 4.98
CA GLY A 836 39.24 3.66 5.84
C GLY A 836 40.26 4.77 6.00
N VAL A 837 39.86 6.01 5.73
CA VAL A 837 40.71 7.21 5.88
C VAL A 837 40.24 8.00 7.09
N ILE A 838 41.15 8.30 8.01
CA ILE A 838 40.85 8.95 9.27
C ILE A 838 41.77 10.16 9.42
N ASP A 839 41.21 11.31 9.77
CA ASP A 839 41.98 12.47 10.15
C ASP A 839 42.75 12.20 11.45
N ALA A 840 44.09 12.34 11.45
CA ALA A 840 44.88 11.95 12.62
C ALA A 840 44.72 12.93 13.80
N GLU A 841 44.35 14.18 13.54
CA GLU A 841 44.25 15.23 14.56
C GLU A 841 42.87 15.24 15.23
N SER A 842 41.80 15.18 14.44
CA SER A 842 40.43 15.16 14.97
C SER A 842 39.97 13.75 15.34
N GLY A 843 40.60 12.71 14.79
CA GLY A 843 40.14 11.33 14.89
C GLY A 843 38.89 11.04 14.05
N GLU A 844 38.45 11.99 13.22
CA GLU A 844 37.24 11.87 12.43
C GLU A 844 37.45 10.91 11.22
N PRO A 845 36.61 9.88 11.04
CA PRO A 845 36.67 9.02 9.87
C PRO A 845 36.17 9.81 8.64
N LEU A 846 37.03 10.08 7.66
CA LEU A 846 36.68 10.84 6.46
C LEU A 846 35.80 10.06 5.49
N TYR A 847 36.12 8.79 5.24
CA TYR A 847 35.31 7.79 4.52
C TYR A 847 35.89 6.39 4.67
N THR A 848 35.09 5.39 4.35
CA THR A 848 35.54 4.01 4.12
C THR A 848 35.00 3.50 2.79
N LEU A 849 35.82 2.80 2.01
CA LEU A 849 35.47 2.29 0.69
C LEU A 849 36.08 0.91 0.44
N ARG A 850 35.32 -0.01 -0.16
CA ARG A 850 35.89 -1.19 -0.82
C ARG A 850 36.39 -0.81 -2.21
N VAL A 851 37.70 -0.80 -2.39
CA VAL A 851 38.35 -0.40 -3.63
C VAL A 851 38.16 -1.49 -4.69
N PRO A 852 37.63 -1.19 -5.89
CA PRO A 852 37.40 -2.19 -6.93
C PRO A 852 38.68 -2.71 -7.61
N GLY A 853 39.82 -2.01 -7.53
CA GLY A 853 41.06 -2.38 -8.22
C GLY A 853 42.26 -2.64 -7.29
N GLU A 854 43.40 -2.94 -7.89
CA GLU A 854 44.67 -3.22 -7.20
C GLU A 854 45.39 -1.96 -6.70
N THR A 855 44.95 -0.77 -7.11
CA THR A 855 45.51 0.51 -6.70
C THR A 855 44.43 1.48 -6.28
N PHE A 856 44.73 2.30 -5.28
CA PHE A 856 43.85 3.37 -4.83
C PHE A 856 44.68 4.57 -4.39
N ARG A 857 44.26 5.77 -4.79
CA ARG A 857 44.85 7.00 -4.28
C ARG A 857 43.84 7.70 -3.37
N PRO A 858 43.97 7.57 -2.05
CA PRO A 858 43.09 8.27 -1.13
C PRO A 858 43.26 9.77 -1.27
N TRP A 859 42.15 10.49 -1.31
CA TRP A 859 42.11 11.94 -1.21
C TRP A 859 41.67 12.39 0.18
N THR A 860 42.05 13.61 0.55
CA THR A 860 41.72 14.24 1.83
C THR A 860 41.33 15.70 1.62
N PHE A 861 40.73 16.30 2.66
CA PHE A 861 40.20 17.67 2.60
C PHE A 861 41.10 18.70 3.27
N ARG A 862 42.30 18.28 3.70
CA ARG A 862 43.40 19.13 4.17
C ARG A 862 44.73 18.39 4.06
N ALA A 863 45.82 19.14 4.03
CA ALA A 863 47.16 18.59 4.18
C ALA A 863 47.45 18.21 5.65
N GLY A 864 48.40 17.29 5.86
CA GLY A 864 48.83 16.87 7.20
C GLY A 864 48.65 15.36 7.46
N PRO A 865 48.88 14.91 8.70
CA PRO A 865 48.87 13.49 9.05
C PRO A 865 47.45 12.90 9.00
N HIS A 866 47.35 11.71 8.41
CA HIS A 866 46.13 10.91 8.34
C HIS A 866 46.45 9.45 8.68
N ARG A 867 45.52 8.80 9.35
CA ARG A 867 45.58 7.36 9.61
C ARG A 867 44.76 6.61 8.56
N LEU A 868 45.32 5.54 8.03
CA LEU A 868 44.63 4.61 7.16
C LEU A 868 44.42 3.29 7.89
N ARG A 869 43.20 2.76 7.81
CA ARG A 869 42.90 1.38 8.17
C ARG A 869 42.62 0.61 6.88
N VAL A 870 43.50 -0.32 6.53
CA VAL A 870 43.38 -1.12 5.31
C VAL A 870 43.06 -2.57 5.70
N VAL A 871 41.94 -3.10 5.21
CA VAL A 871 41.52 -4.49 5.43
C VAL A 871 41.67 -5.28 4.13
N SER A 872 42.18 -6.51 4.22
CA SER A 872 42.34 -7.41 3.08
C SER A 872 41.00 -7.71 2.39
N PRO A 873 41.01 -8.11 1.09
CA PRO A 873 39.78 -8.40 0.36
C PRO A 873 38.84 -9.39 1.04
N ASP A 874 39.40 -10.44 1.67
CA ASP A 874 38.70 -11.48 2.41
C ASP A 874 38.32 -11.07 3.85
N GLY A 875 38.72 -9.88 4.30
CA GLY A 875 38.45 -9.37 5.64
C GLY A 875 39.34 -9.93 6.75
N SER A 876 40.29 -10.84 6.45
CA SER A 876 41.04 -11.58 7.47
C SER A 876 42.19 -10.81 8.12
N LEU A 877 42.74 -9.81 7.42
CA LEU A 877 43.91 -9.05 7.85
C LEU A 877 43.62 -7.56 7.85
N THR A 878 44.07 -6.85 8.88
CA THR A 878 43.99 -5.39 8.99
C THR A 878 45.38 -4.80 9.18
N ARG A 879 45.68 -3.72 8.46
CA ARG A 879 46.87 -2.89 8.66
C ARG A 879 46.49 -1.45 8.96
N GLU A 880 47.21 -0.85 9.89
CA GLU A 880 47.12 0.57 10.18
C GLU A 880 48.40 1.27 9.72
N LEU A 881 48.23 2.43 9.09
CA LEU A 881 49.31 3.25 8.57
C LEU A 881 49.06 4.70 8.99
N GLU A 882 50.14 5.45 9.19
CA GLU A 882 50.07 6.91 9.30
C GLU A 882 50.82 7.49 8.10
N LEU A 883 50.12 8.26 7.28
CA LEU A 883 50.65 8.85 6.07
C LEU A 883 50.34 10.36 6.05
N GLU A 884 51.17 11.11 5.35
CA GLU A 884 51.03 12.56 5.24
C GLU A 884 50.33 12.95 3.93
N ALA A 885 49.20 13.66 4.03
CA ALA A 885 48.50 14.18 2.88
C ALA A 885 49.13 15.50 2.40
N ARG A 886 49.34 15.64 1.10
CA ARG A 886 49.93 16.83 0.48
C ARG A 886 49.12 17.34 -0.72
N PRO A 887 49.13 18.64 -1.03
CA PRO A 887 48.45 19.19 -2.22
C PRO A 887 48.97 18.62 -3.55
N THR A 888 50.20 18.13 -3.59
CA THR A 888 50.72 17.34 -4.70
C THR A 888 51.40 16.13 -4.09
N ALA A 889 50.69 15.01 -4.02
CA ALA A 889 51.23 13.78 -3.47
C ALA A 889 52.04 13.03 -4.53
N GLU A 890 53.29 12.71 -4.20
CA GLU A 890 54.17 11.87 -5.02
C GLU A 890 54.47 10.57 -4.29
N GLY A 891 54.62 9.48 -5.05
CA GLY A 891 55.01 8.18 -4.53
C GLY A 891 53.86 7.19 -4.33
N SER A 892 54.24 5.96 -3.99
CA SER A 892 53.33 4.84 -3.76
C SER A 892 53.76 4.02 -2.55
N VAL A 893 52.81 3.41 -1.86
CA VAL A 893 53.02 2.50 -0.73
C VAL A 893 52.49 1.12 -1.11
N ASP A 894 53.36 0.12 -1.09
CA ASP A 894 52.96 -1.28 -1.30
C ASP A 894 52.34 -1.84 -0.01
N ILE A 895 51.13 -2.35 -0.11
CA ILE A 895 50.38 -3.00 0.96
C ILE A 895 50.40 -4.51 0.71
N SER A 896 51.30 -5.23 1.38
CA SER A 896 51.22 -6.69 1.49
C SER A 896 50.37 -7.04 2.69
N PHE A 897 49.37 -7.91 2.54
CA PHE A 897 48.58 -8.37 3.68
C PHE A 897 49.36 -9.40 4.50
#